data_AF-A0AAQ3T9R3-F1
#
_entry.id   AF-A0AAQ3T9R3-F1
#
_cell.length_a   1.000
_cell.length_b   1.000
_cell.length_c   1.000
_cell.angle_alpha   90.00
_cell.angle_beta   90.00
_cell.angle_gamma   90.00
#
_symmetry.space_group_name_H-M   'P 1'
#
loop_
_entity.id
_entity.type
_entity.pdbx_description
1 polymer ?
#
loop_
_entity_poly.entity_id
_entity_poly.type
_entity_poly.pdbx_seq_one_letter_code
_entity_poly.pdbx_strand_id
1 'polypeptide(L)'
;MAPSLLSPLLPSLRLPAPTASRCALPPPPQQAVASTDSDVARPAAPLVAVASHRRELVLGAAMSALLSRAPPMPAQAREVEVGTYLPPAPSNPDFVFFRATPKDTPALRAGNVEPYEFILPPTWKQTRVANILSGNYCQPKCAEPWVEVKFEDEKQGKVQVVASPLIRLTNKPNATIEDIGSPERLIASLGPFVTGNTFDSDELVDTSIQKIDGQTSKRVMQYYSYVLETPLALTGSHNLAKATAKGSTVVLFVASANDKQWPSSQKVLKAIVDSFHHSAARSEKMATASAPRHLVAVPYPGRGHINPMLVVCRQLAAADTALTVTVVVTEEWHALLDAAGVSAALPERVRLATIPNVIPSERGRGADPVGFIEAVHAKMGEPVERLLDRLALERKPDAIVADTYLTWGVAAGAARGIPVCSLWTMPATFFLALWHMDQWPAADAQEGEEGIGYFPFLRFAYVLNGESGKSLDQYFPFPALSSVKCSDIKIFRSRELPMKRAAQTLSNVRKAQCVLFTSFYELEASAVNGITKVVPCPVYTVGPSIPHTPLEGGSDEIHHEKYFDWLDSQPRNSVMYVSFGTYVSIPSSQLEEVALGLHESTVRFFWVARDSATTNILQQISGDKGLVVPWCNQLKVLCHPSIGGFLSHCGWNSTLEAVFAGVPILAFPVGWDQLVNVHLIADEWRIGINLREQRREDGVVSRAAISAGVTKLMDLGDGDSLEMRRRAAELREASRSAIQEGGSSWRSLNSFVRDIIKGRLNVANTETTQ
;
A
#
# COMPACT_ATOMS: atom_id res chain seq x y z
N MET A 1 -39.76 -53.03 -10.49
CA MET A 1 -41.19 -53.37 -10.52
C MET A 1 -41.94 -52.27 -9.79
N ALA A 2 -42.87 -51.61 -10.49
CA ALA A 2 -43.78 -50.56 -10.00
C ALA A 2 -44.92 -51.19 -9.14
N PRO A 3 -45.96 -50.47 -8.61
CA PRO A 3 -46.36 -49.05 -8.83
C PRO A 3 -46.90 -48.30 -7.56
N SER A 4 -46.94 -46.96 -7.52
CA SER A 4 -48.10 -46.03 -7.67
C SER A 4 -49.21 -46.15 -6.57
N LEU A 5 -49.88 -45.12 -6.01
CA LEU A 5 -50.72 -44.06 -6.60
C LEU A 5 -51.46 -43.27 -5.45
N LEU A 6 -51.97 -42.05 -5.75
CA LEU A 6 -53.16 -41.33 -5.17
C LEU A 6 -52.99 -40.06 -4.27
N SER A 7 -53.36 -38.91 -4.86
CA SER A 7 -54.01 -37.69 -4.27
C SER A 7 -55.54 -37.92 -4.08
N PRO A 8 -56.43 -36.90 -3.79
CA PRO A 8 -56.50 -35.78 -2.82
C PRO A 8 -57.89 -35.72 -2.06
N LEU A 9 -58.24 -34.56 -1.44
CA LEU A 9 -59.59 -34.04 -0.98
C LEU A 9 -59.89 -34.19 0.54
N LEU A 10 -60.45 -33.26 1.36
CA LEU A 10 -61.18 -31.95 1.36
C LEU A 10 -61.28 -31.47 2.88
N PRO A 11 -62.13 -30.50 3.35
CA PRO A 11 -62.22 -29.04 3.09
C PRO A 11 -62.39 -28.13 4.35
N SER A 12 -62.25 -26.81 4.11
CA SER A 12 -63.03 -25.64 4.60
C SER A 12 -63.57 -25.50 6.04
N LEU A 13 -63.28 -24.35 6.68
CA LEU A 13 -64.26 -23.54 7.43
C LEU A 13 -63.81 -22.06 7.51
N ARG A 14 -64.77 -21.15 7.29
CA ARG A 14 -64.63 -19.68 7.14
C ARG A 14 -65.10 -18.91 8.40
N LEU A 15 -64.71 -17.62 8.41
CA LEU A 15 -65.40 -16.37 8.83
C LEU A 15 -64.76 -15.63 10.03
N PRO A 16 -64.98 -14.30 10.21
CA PRO A 16 -65.04 -13.20 9.24
C PRO A 16 -64.28 -11.91 9.69
N ALA A 17 -64.28 -10.89 8.83
CA ALA A 17 -63.73 -9.52 9.02
C ALA A 17 -64.60 -8.60 9.90
N PRO A 18 -64.09 -7.39 10.23
CA PRO A 18 -64.81 -6.18 9.82
C PRO A 18 -63.93 -5.01 9.31
N THR A 19 -64.66 -3.99 8.87
CA THR A 19 -64.45 -2.87 7.93
C THR A 19 -63.95 -1.53 8.49
N ALA A 20 -63.32 -0.69 7.64
CA ALA A 20 -63.45 0.80 7.62
C ALA A 20 -62.93 1.34 6.26
N SER A 21 -63.82 1.78 5.35
CA SER A 21 -64.29 3.15 5.03
C SER A 21 -63.37 4.01 4.14
N ARG A 22 -63.96 4.54 3.05
CA ARG A 22 -63.40 5.34 1.95
C ARG A 22 -63.97 6.77 1.97
N CYS A 23 -63.17 7.75 1.53
CA CYS A 23 -63.52 9.01 0.85
C CYS A 23 -62.18 9.70 0.47
N ALA A 24 -61.95 10.43 -0.62
CA ALA A 24 -62.73 10.90 -1.77
C ALA A 24 -61.74 11.33 -2.91
N LEU A 25 -62.29 11.60 -4.10
CA LEU A 25 -61.69 11.89 -5.43
C LEU A 25 -61.30 13.41 -5.64
N PRO A 26 -61.19 13.98 -6.88
CA PRO A 26 -60.03 14.06 -7.80
C PRO A 26 -59.75 15.55 -8.28
N PRO A 27 -58.89 15.84 -9.31
CA PRO A 27 -58.53 17.21 -9.77
C PRO A 27 -59.39 17.69 -10.97
N PRO A 28 -59.36 18.99 -11.42
CA PRO A 28 -58.40 19.51 -12.44
C PRO A 28 -58.30 21.09 -12.42
N PRO A 29 -58.06 21.89 -13.50
CA PRO A 29 -57.45 21.72 -14.85
C PRO A 29 -56.40 22.79 -15.29
N GLN A 30 -55.86 22.63 -16.50
CA GLN A 30 -55.05 23.58 -17.31
C GLN A 30 -55.90 24.62 -18.10
N GLN A 31 -55.32 25.77 -18.43
CA GLN A 31 -55.42 26.61 -19.67
C GLN A 31 -55.02 28.08 -19.31
N ALA A 32 -54.60 29.01 -20.17
CA ALA A 32 -53.86 29.10 -21.44
C ALA A 32 -53.83 30.62 -21.82
N VAL A 33 -52.90 31.03 -22.70
CA VAL A 33 -53.00 32.12 -23.71
C VAL A 33 -52.63 33.59 -23.38
N ALA A 34 -51.68 34.09 -24.19
CA ALA A 34 -51.49 35.44 -24.80
C ALA A 34 -51.17 36.67 -23.93
N SER A 35 -50.53 37.76 -24.40
CA SER A 35 -49.70 38.16 -25.56
C SER A 35 -49.47 39.69 -25.43
N THR A 36 -48.41 40.23 -26.06
CA THR A 36 -48.16 41.59 -26.61
C THR A 36 -46.79 42.14 -26.15
N ASP A 37 -45.78 42.21 -27.01
CA ASP A 37 -45.47 43.14 -28.13
C ASP A 37 -44.87 44.50 -27.73
N SER A 38 -43.61 44.72 -28.14
CA SER A 38 -43.05 45.87 -28.88
C SER A 38 -41.53 46.01 -28.60
N ASP A 39 -40.64 45.74 -29.56
CA ASP A 39 -40.06 46.64 -30.60
C ASP A 39 -38.92 47.54 -30.01
N VAL A 40 -37.68 47.68 -30.50
CA VAL A 40 -37.13 47.94 -31.85
C VAL A 40 -35.57 47.81 -31.90
N ALA A 41 -35.06 47.32 -33.05
CA ALA A 41 -33.81 47.58 -33.80
C ALA A 41 -32.36 47.21 -33.34
N ARG A 42 -31.66 46.54 -34.28
CA ARG A 42 -30.20 46.50 -34.53
C ARG A 42 -29.76 47.66 -35.46
N PRO A 43 -28.46 47.93 -35.68
CA PRO A 43 -27.69 47.26 -36.77
C PRO A 43 -26.23 46.92 -36.37
N ALA A 44 -25.71 45.73 -36.69
CA ALA A 44 -24.95 45.32 -37.89
C ALA A 44 -23.44 45.66 -37.88
N ALA A 45 -22.62 44.61 -38.06
CA ALA A 45 -21.16 44.58 -38.16
C ALA A 45 -20.64 45.14 -39.51
N PRO A 46 -19.30 45.21 -39.75
CA PRO A 46 -18.65 44.05 -40.37
C PRO A 46 -17.18 43.77 -39.97
N LEU A 47 -16.76 42.54 -40.30
CA LEU A 47 -15.40 41.97 -40.24
C LEU A 47 -14.47 42.53 -41.33
N VAL A 48 -13.19 42.76 -41.00
CA VAL A 48 -12.03 42.54 -41.90
C VAL A 48 -10.80 42.17 -41.06
N ALA A 49 -10.08 41.12 -41.46
CA ALA A 49 -8.78 40.70 -40.93
C ALA A 49 -7.64 41.16 -41.85
N VAL A 50 -6.48 41.57 -41.32
CA VAL A 50 -5.11 41.39 -41.88
C VAL A 50 -4.07 41.59 -40.75
N ALA A 51 -2.93 40.90 -40.88
CA ALA A 51 -1.89 40.58 -39.91
C ALA A 51 -0.79 41.63 -39.63
N SER A 52 -0.02 41.32 -38.57
CA SER A 52 1.44 41.51 -38.36
C SER A 52 2.00 42.75 -37.63
N HIS A 53 3.11 42.48 -36.91
CA HIS A 53 4.09 43.34 -36.22
C HIS A 53 3.73 43.87 -34.82
N ARG A 54 4.29 43.31 -33.72
CA ARG A 54 5.62 43.53 -33.10
C ARG A 54 5.92 45.00 -32.73
N ARG A 55 6.04 45.21 -31.40
CA ARG A 55 6.65 46.30 -30.62
C ARG A 55 5.83 47.58 -30.41
N GLU A 56 5.88 48.01 -29.15
CA GLU A 56 5.59 49.35 -28.60
C GLU A 56 4.15 49.70 -28.21
N LEU A 57 3.87 49.62 -26.91
CA LEU A 57 3.08 50.65 -26.22
C LEU A 57 3.53 50.78 -24.74
N VAL A 58 4.31 51.84 -24.47
CA VAL A 58 4.18 52.82 -23.35
C VAL A 58 4.29 52.27 -21.91
N LEU A 59 5.32 52.52 -21.08
CA LEU A 59 6.19 53.70 -20.86
C LEU A 59 5.43 54.98 -20.48
N GLY A 60 4.87 55.02 -19.27
CA GLY A 60 4.35 56.28 -18.71
C GLY A 60 3.51 56.12 -17.44
N ALA A 61 4.16 55.95 -16.28
CA ALA A 61 3.67 56.44 -14.97
C ALA A 61 4.77 56.26 -13.90
N ALA A 62 5.89 56.97 -14.05
CA ALA A 62 6.79 57.29 -12.96
C ALA A 62 6.55 58.76 -12.60
N MET A 63 6.15 59.05 -11.35
CA MET A 63 6.28 60.32 -10.61
C MET A 63 5.16 60.47 -9.57
N SER A 64 5.29 59.77 -8.44
CA SER A 64 4.77 60.19 -7.14
C SER A 64 5.29 59.26 -6.05
N ALA A 65 6.40 59.65 -5.40
CA ALA A 65 6.74 59.37 -4.00
C ALA A 65 8.21 59.78 -3.75
N LEU A 66 8.45 61.10 -3.72
CA LEU A 66 9.64 61.67 -3.09
C LEU A 66 9.16 62.46 -1.88
N LEU A 67 9.33 61.87 -0.69
CA LEU A 67 9.91 62.47 0.51
C LEU A 67 9.76 61.50 1.70
N SER A 68 10.86 61.33 2.44
CA SER A 68 11.05 60.46 3.62
C SER A 68 11.42 59.00 3.35
N ARG A 69 12.53 58.77 2.63
CA ARG A 69 13.32 57.54 2.77
C ARG A 69 14.68 57.91 3.34
N ALA A 70 14.91 57.53 4.59
CA ALA A 70 16.25 57.43 5.18
C ALA A 70 17.18 56.69 4.20
N PRO A 71 18.49 57.01 4.18
CA PRO A 71 19.44 56.24 3.38
C PRO A 71 19.26 54.75 3.72
N PRO A 72 19.28 53.84 2.73
CA PRO A 72 19.28 52.43 3.04
C PRO A 72 20.50 52.18 3.91
N MET A 73 20.26 51.81 5.17
CA MET A 73 21.31 51.23 6.00
C MET A 73 21.97 50.13 5.16
N PRO A 74 23.31 50.09 5.05
CA PRO A 74 23.96 48.90 4.53
C PRO A 74 23.44 47.73 5.36
N ALA A 75 22.88 46.71 4.70
CA ALA A 75 22.50 45.48 5.37
C ALA A 75 23.78 44.86 5.92
N GLN A 76 24.15 45.22 7.15
CA GLN A 76 25.18 44.56 7.92
C GLN A 76 24.66 43.14 8.18
N ALA A 77 25.18 42.20 7.40
CA ALA A 77 25.00 40.78 7.61
C ALA A 77 25.57 40.45 8.99
N ARG A 78 24.71 40.24 9.98
CA ARG A 78 25.14 39.64 11.23
C ARG A 78 25.32 38.15 10.96
N GLU A 79 26.58 37.72 10.89
CA GLU A 79 26.97 36.35 11.14
C GLU A 79 26.38 35.95 12.49
N VAL A 80 25.37 35.09 12.46
CA VAL A 80 24.62 34.69 13.66
C VAL A 80 25.34 33.51 14.28
N GLU A 81 25.60 33.59 15.59
CA GLU A 81 26.12 32.48 16.37
C GLU A 81 25.17 31.28 16.28
N VAL A 82 25.70 30.09 16.00
CA VAL A 82 24.91 28.89 15.76
C VAL A 82 24.05 28.52 16.96
N GLY A 83 24.49 28.86 18.18
CA GLY A 83 23.75 28.63 19.41
C GLY A 83 22.40 29.35 19.50
N THR A 84 22.15 30.38 18.70
CA THR A 84 20.87 31.09 18.73
C THR A 84 19.78 30.40 17.92
N TYR A 85 20.12 29.43 17.06
CA TYR A 85 19.16 28.79 16.15
C TYR A 85 19.33 27.28 15.97
N LEU A 86 20.47 26.70 16.36
CA LEU A 86 20.66 25.25 16.39
C LEU A 86 20.30 24.68 17.77
N PRO A 87 19.68 23.48 17.83
CA PRO A 87 19.34 22.83 19.09
C PRO A 87 20.60 22.33 19.83
N PRO A 88 20.57 22.20 21.17
CA PRO A 88 21.66 21.58 21.93
C PRO A 88 21.92 20.12 21.49
N ALA A 89 23.19 19.70 21.53
CA ALA A 89 23.58 18.35 21.14
C ALA A 89 23.18 17.32 22.21
N PRO A 90 22.48 16.22 21.86
CA PRO A 90 22.01 15.23 22.85
C PRO A 90 23.13 14.54 23.64
N SER A 91 24.32 14.39 23.02
CA SER A 91 25.48 13.72 23.61
C SER A 91 26.37 14.63 24.44
N ASN A 92 26.30 15.96 24.24
CA ASN A 92 27.08 16.93 24.98
C ASN A 92 26.39 18.31 24.98
N PRO A 93 25.86 18.79 26.13
CA PRO A 93 25.15 20.06 26.21
C PRO A 93 26.02 21.30 25.95
N ASP A 94 27.36 21.17 25.95
CA ASP A 94 28.28 22.25 25.61
C ASP A 94 28.35 22.53 24.09
N PHE A 95 27.69 21.69 23.28
CA PHE A 95 27.62 21.80 21.83
C PHE A 95 26.18 21.96 21.36
N VAL A 96 26.01 22.47 20.14
CA VAL A 96 24.77 22.46 19.37
C VAL A 96 24.88 21.50 18.19
N PHE A 97 23.74 21.03 17.72
CA PHE A 97 23.62 20.00 16.72
C PHE A 97 23.24 20.61 15.37
N PHE A 98 24.11 20.44 14.38
CA PHE A 98 23.84 20.82 13.00
C PHE A 98 23.44 19.59 12.19
N ARG A 99 22.30 19.70 11.50
CA ARG A 99 21.88 18.74 10.49
C ARG A 99 21.60 19.47 9.20
N ALA A 100 22.24 19.02 8.13
CA ALA A 100 22.14 19.66 6.83
C ALA A 100 20.73 19.51 6.26
N THR A 101 20.09 20.64 5.94
CA THR A 101 18.76 20.66 5.32
C THR A 101 18.85 21.15 3.87
N PRO A 102 17.79 20.94 3.05
CA PRO A 102 17.74 21.50 1.72
C PRO A 102 17.72 23.05 1.68
N LYS A 103 17.57 23.74 2.81
CA LYS A 103 17.76 25.21 2.86
C LYS A 103 19.23 25.58 2.87
N ASP A 104 20.05 24.77 3.54
CA ASP A 104 21.47 25.02 3.75
C ASP A 104 22.27 24.69 2.50
N THR A 105 21.88 23.63 1.76
CA THR A 105 22.64 23.19 0.59
C THR A 105 21.75 22.94 -0.65
N PRO A 106 22.10 23.53 -1.81
CA PRO A 106 21.47 23.22 -3.09
C PRO A 106 21.64 21.77 -3.54
N ALA A 107 22.75 21.12 -3.17
CA ALA A 107 23.02 19.74 -3.55
C ALA A 107 22.08 18.75 -2.86
N LEU A 108 21.68 19.01 -1.60
CA LEU A 108 20.63 18.26 -0.93
C LEU A 108 19.27 18.43 -1.62
N ARG A 109 18.93 19.65 -2.10
CA ARG A 109 17.70 19.87 -2.91
C ARG A 109 17.70 19.10 -4.21
N ALA A 110 18.86 19.01 -4.86
CA ALA A 110 19.02 18.32 -6.13
C ALA A 110 19.15 16.79 -5.99
N GLY A 111 19.27 16.28 -4.76
CA GLY A 111 19.48 14.84 -4.50
C GLY A 111 20.89 14.36 -4.82
N ASN A 112 21.88 15.25 -4.91
CA ASN A 112 23.27 14.92 -5.25
C ASN A 112 24.10 14.50 -4.02
N VAL A 113 23.66 14.89 -2.83
CA VAL A 113 24.29 14.60 -1.53
C VAL A 113 23.21 14.09 -0.59
N GLU A 114 23.56 13.17 0.30
CA GLU A 114 22.67 12.64 1.34
C GLU A 114 22.76 13.48 2.62
N PRO A 115 21.73 13.52 3.48
CA PRO A 115 21.77 14.28 4.73
C PRO A 115 22.92 13.84 5.65
N TYR A 116 23.63 14.81 6.21
CA TYR A 116 24.73 14.61 7.15
C TYR A 116 24.54 15.51 8.38
N GLU A 117 25.17 15.12 9.48
CA GLU A 117 25.06 15.80 10.77
C GLU A 117 26.38 15.80 11.54
N PHE A 118 26.56 16.80 12.40
CA PHE A 118 27.72 16.97 13.28
C PHE A 118 27.40 18.00 14.38
N ILE A 119 28.25 18.07 15.40
CA ILE A 119 28.12 19.03 16.50
C ILE A 119 29.05 20.24 16.32
N LEU A 120 28.69 21.40 16.90
CA LEU A 120 29.47 22.63 16.88
C LEU A 120 29.38 23.36 18.23
N PRO A 121 30.39 24.13 18.66
CA PRO A 121 30.23 25.00 19.81
C PRO A 121 29.21 26.12 19.52
N PRO A 122 28.38 26.52 20.48
CA PRO A 122 27.31 27.50 20.27
C PRO A 122 27.81 28.89 19.80
N THR A 123 29.07 29.23 20.11
CA THR A 123 29.68 30.54 19.76
C THR A 123 30.15 30.63 18.31
N TRP A 124 30.21 29.50 17.60
CA TRP A 124 30.68 29.47 16.21
C TRP A 124 29.66 30.13 15.29
N LYS A 125 30.09 30.59 14.12
CA LYS A 125 29.20 31.25 13.17
C LYS A 125 29.18 30.53 11.84
N GLN A 126 28.00 30.41 11.23
CA GLN A 126 27.88 29.89 9.87
C GLN A 126 28.27 30.99 8.89
N THR A 127 29.31 30.75 8.09
CA THR A 127 29.77 31.70 7.07
C THR A 127 29.14 31.40 5.71
N ARG A 128 28.94 32.46 4.94
CA ARG A 128 28.43 32.33 3.57
C ARG A 128 29.49 31.68 2.68
N VAL A 129 29.10 30.61 2.00
CA VAL A 129 29.91 30.02 0.94
C VAL A 129 29.84 30.92 -0.29
N ALA A 130 31.00 31.33 -0.80
CA ALA A 130 31.08 32.14 -2.03
C ALA A 130 30.43 31.38 -3.20
N ASN A 131 29.70 32.09 -4.06
CA ASN A 131 28.96 31.45 -5.16
C ASN A 131 29.85 30.57 -6.05
N ILE A 132 31.13 30.95 -6.25
CA ILE A 132 32.12 30.20 -7.03
C ILE A 132 32.53 28.87 -6.39
N LEU A 133 32.41 28.74 -5.07
CA LEU A 133 32.70 27.52 -4.32
C LEU A 133 31.43 26.70 -4.06
N SER A 134 30.25 27.31 -4.21
CA SER A 134 28.97 26.63 -4.08
C SER A 134 28.60 25.96 -5.40
N GLY A 135 28.06 24.74 -5.39
CA GLY A 135 27.63 24.02 -6.60
C GLY A 135 26.50 24.69 -7.42
N ASN A 136 26.10 25.92 -7.09
CA ASN A 136 25.06 26.70 -7.74
C ASN A 136 25.40 27.21 -9.14
N TYR A 137 26.69 27.34 -9.48
CA TYR A 137 27.10 27.92 -10.77
C TYR A 137 26.90 26.97 -11.97
N CYS A 138 26.67 25.68 -11.69
CA CYS A 138 27.11 24.61 -12.57
C CYS A 138 26.08 23.45 -12.65
N GLN A 139 24.80 23.74 -12.42
CA GLN A 139 23.71 22.79 -12.67
C GLN A 139 23.29 22.81 -14.15
N PRO A 140 23.08 21.64 -14.79
CA PRO A 140 22.91 20.32 -14.16
C PRO A 140 24.05 19.32 -14.44
N LYS A 141 25.27 19.75 -14.81
CA LYS A 141 26.30 18.83 -15.35
C LYS A 141 27.74 19.01 -14.87
N CYS A 142 28.03 19.76 -13.82
CA CYS A 142 29.43 19.89 -13.41
C CYS A 142 29.94 18.71 -12.56
N ALA A 143 31.06 18.15 -13.01
CA ALA A 143 31.79 17.06 -12.39
C ALA A 143 32.89 17.56 -11.41
N GLU A 144 32.80 18.81 -10.97
CA GLU A 144 33.78 19.45 -10.09
C GLU A 144 33.35 19.36 -8.62
N PRO A 145 34.29 19.32 -7.65
CA PRO A 145 33.96 19.41 -6.23
C PRO A 145 33.40 20.79 -5.83
N TRP A 146 32.58 20.83 -4.79
CA TRP A 146 32.01 22.07 -4.25
C TRP A 146 31.92 22.06 -2.73
N VAL A 147 31.81 23.25 -2.13
CA VAL A 147 31.62 23.45 -0.69
C VAL A 147 30.13 23.56 -0.39
N GLU A 148 29.64 22.73 0.52
CA GLU A 148 28.24 22.68 0.95
C GLU A 148 27.97 23.73 2.04
N VAL A 149 28.74 23.69 3.14
CA VAL A 149 28.61 24.60 4.28
C VAL A 149 29.96 24.92 4.89
N LYS A 150 30.06 26.07 5.58
CA LYS A 150 31.26 26.54 6.30
C LYS A 150 30.86 27.17 7.63
N PHE A 151 31.62 26.87 8.68
CA PHE A 151 31.49 27.47 10.01
C PHE A 151 32.85 27.89 10.52
N GLU A 152 32.91 29.00 11.25
CA GLU A 152 34.18 29.50 11.80
C GLU A 152 34.01 30.24 13.13
N ASP A 153 35.11 30.26 13.88
CA ASP A 153 35.34 31.05 15.07
C ASP A 153 36.79 31.55 15.03
N GLU A 154 36.97 32.85 15.19
CA GLU A 154 38.29 33.50 15.03
C GLU A 154 39.36 32.95 15.98
N LYS A 155 38.95 32.43 17.14
CA LYS A 155 39.86 31.89 18.17
C LYS A 155 39.98 30.37 18.10
N GLN A 156 38.96 29.69 17.58
CA GLN A 156 38.92 28.23 17.63
C GLN A 156 39.29 27.55 16.30
N GLY A 157 39.02 28.18 15.16
CA GLY A 157 39.30 27.62 13.84
C GLY A 157 38.05 27.58 12.96
N LYS A 158 38.02 26.68 11.98
CA LYS A 158 36.91 26.56 11.04
C LYS A 158 36.62 25.11 10.65
N VAL A 159 35.38 24.85 10.25
CA VAL A 159 34.96 23.60 9.63
C VAL A 159 34.24 23.85 8.32
N GLN A 160 34.35 22.91 7.38
CA GLN A 160 33.66 22.95 6.10
C GLN A 160 33.33 21.54 5.60
N VAL A 161 32.28 21.46 4.80
CA VAL A 161 31.86 20.22 4.13
C VAL A 161 32.03 20.38 2.63
N VAL A 162 32.78 19.47 2.02
CA VAL A 162 33.08 19.43 0.59
C VAL A 162 32.45 18.19 -0.01
N ALA A 163 31.76 18.32 -1.13
CA ALA A 163 31.18 17.19 -1.86
C ALA A 163 31.83 17.05 -3.24
N SER A 164 32.02 15.81 -3.70
CA SER A 164 32.63 15.51 -5.00
C SER A 164 32.06 14.23 -5.64
N PRO A 165 31.72 14.23 -6.93
CA PRO A 165 31.28 13.03 -7.63
C PRO A 165 32.38 11.95 -7.70
N LEU A 166 32.07 10.71 -7.33
CA LEU A 166 33.00 9.57 -7.34
C LEU A 166 33.60 9.27 -8.71
N ILE A 167 32.85 9.53 -9.79
CA ILE A 167 33.34 9.41 -11.17
C ILE A 167 34.61 10.26 -11.40
N ARG A 168 34.77 11.39 -10.69
CA ARG A 168 35.95 12.25 -10.80
C ARG A 168 37.18 11.64 -10.15
N LEU A 169 36.98 10.89 -9.08
CA LEU A 169 38.04 10.30 -8.26
C LEU A 169 38.50 8.94 -8.80
N THR A 170 37.62 8.24 -9.51
CA THR A 170 37.86 6.84 -9.94
C THR A 170 37.87 6.66 -11.45
N ASN A 171 37.39 7.65 -12.22
CA ASN A 171 37.11 7.53 -13.66
C ASN A 171 36.18 6.36 -14.02
N LYS A 172 35.43 5.81 -13.05
CA LYS A 172 34.47 4.72 -13.24
C LYS A 172 33.03 5.18 -12.91
N PRO A 173 32.05 4.90 -13.78
CA PRO A 173 30.64 5.15 -13.43
C PRO A 173 30.23 4.20 -12.31
N ASN A 174 29.37 4.68 -11.40
CA ASN A 174 28.86 3.91 -10.26
C ASN A 174 29.93 3.36 -9.31
N ALA A 175 31.09 4.02 -9.23
CA ALA A 175 32.12 3.67 -8.27
C ALA A 175 31.64 3.79 -6.82
N THR A 176 32.32 3.08 -5.93
CA THR A 176 32.14 3.08 -4.48
C THR A 176 33.34 3.75 -3.79
N ILE A 177 33.28 4.00 -2.47
CA ILE A 177 34.43 4.58 -1.75
C ILE A 177 35.62 3.63 -1.72
N GLU A 178 35.36 2.32 -1.76
CA GLU A 178 36.36 1.27 -1.82
C GLU A 178 37.13 1.30 -3.15
N ASP A 179 36.49 1.74 -4.23
CA ASP A 179 37.13 1.89 -5.54
C ASP A 179 38.19 3.01 -5.56
N ILE A 180 38.15 3.95 -4.61
CA ILE A 180 39.22 4.95 -4.43
C ILE A 180 40.50 4.26 -3.94
N GLY A 181 40.36 3.24 -3.07
CA GLY A 181 41.46 2.40 -2.57
C GLY A 181 42.06 2.87 -1.25
N SER A 182 42.49 4.13 -1.15
CA SER A 182 43.17 4.64 0.07
C SER A 182 42.88 6.11 0.37
N PRO A 183 42.99 6.57 1.64
CA PRO A 183 42.84 7.97 2.02
C PRO A 183 43.76 8.92 1.25
N GLU A 184 44.98 8.49 0.93
CA GLU A 184 45.99 9.31 0.23
C GLU A 184 45.53 9.70 -1.18
N ARG A 185 44.83 8.80 -1.89
CA ARG A 185 44.24 9.10 -3.20
C ARG A 185 43.11 10.12 -3.12
N LEU A 186 42.33 10.07 -2.03
CA LEU A 186 41.30 11.06 -1.76
C LEU A 186 41.93 12.43 -1.48
N ILE A 187 42.99 12.47 -0.67
CA ILE A 187 43.74 13.70 -0.33
C ILE A 187 44.41 14.27 -1.58
N ALA A 188 45.05 13.45 -2.42
CA ALA A 188 45.67 13.93 -3.66
C ALA A 188 44.65 14.58 -4.61
N SER A 189 43.40 14.09 -4.61
CA SER A 189 42.35 14.57 -5.51
C SER A 189 41.56 15.76 -4.97
N LEU A 190 41.34 15.83 -3.65
CA LEU A 190 40.57 16.89 -2.98
C LEU A 190 41.43 17.86 -2.16
N GLY A 191 42.75 17.64 -2.12
CA GLY A 191 43.72 18.38 -1.31
C GLY A 191 43.65 19.90 -1.45
N PRO A 192 43.49 20.48 -2.66
CA PRO A 192 43.32 21.92 -2.81
C PRO A 192 42.10 22.48 -2.06
N PHE A 193 41.05 21.69 -1.84
CA PHE A 193 39.88 22.09 -1.04
C PHE A 193 40.15 22.00 0.47
N VAL A 194 41.13 21.19 0.89
CA VAL A 194 41.54 21.00 2.28
C VAL A 194 42.58 22.04 2.68
N THR A 195 43.66 22.18 1.92
CA THR A 195 44.85 22.97 2.26
C THR A 195 44.92 24.31 1.50
N GLY A 196 44.14 24.48 0.43
CA GLY A 196 44.26 25.61 -0.49
C GLY A 196 45.49 25.53 -1.40
N ASN A 197 46.24 24.43 -1.38
CA ASN A 197 47.45 24.23 -2.18
C ASN A 197 47.61 22.75 -2.61
N THR A 198 48.67 22.42 -3.35
CA THR A 198 49.04 21.03 -3.64
C THR A 198 49.52 20.33 -2.37
N PHE A 199 49.04 19.11 -2.13
CA PHE A 199 49.41 18.24 -1.01
C PHE A 199 50.81 17.64 -1.20
N ASP A 200 51.62 17.66 -0.14
CA ASP A 200 52.86 16.88 -0.03
C ASP A 200 52.65 15.68 0.91
N SER A 201 53.14 14.50 0.55
CA SER A 201 52.97 13.27 1.34
C SER A 201 53.57 13.37 2.74
N ASP A 202 54.60 14.20 2.92
CA ASP A 202 55.25 14.42 4.21
C ASP A 202 54.38 15.23 5.20
N GLU A 203 53.31 15.87 4.72
CA GLU A 203 52.34 16.62 5.54
C GLU A 203 51.29 15.71 6.19
N LEU A 204 51.24 14.42 5.82
CA LEU A 204 50.28 13.45 6.35
C LEU A 204 50.77 12.84 7.66
N VAL A 205 50.14 13.21 8.77
CA VAL A 205 50.54 12.77 10.11
C VAL A 205 49.90 11.42 10.47
N ASP A 206 48.63 11.23 10.14
CA ASP A 206 47.89 10.03 10.51
C ASP A 206 46.77 9.73 9.49
N THR A 207 46.50 8.44 9.27
CA THR A 207 45.35 7.96 8.51
C THR A 207 44.70 6.77 9.20
N SER A 208 43.36 6.71 9.12
CA SER A 208 42.61 5.56 9.59
C SER A 208 41.40 5.27 8.71
N ILE A 209 41.07 3.98 8.63
CA ILE A 209 39.89 3.48 7.93
C ILE A 209 38.99 2.82 8.98
N GLN A 210 37.78 3.34 9.16
CA GLN A 210 36.78 2.78 10.07
C GLN A 210 35.60 2.23 9.27
N LYS A 211 35.26 0.98 9.52
CA LYS A 211 34.05 0.33 9.00
C LYS A 211 33.01 0.30 10.10
N ILE A 212 31.90 0.99 9.89
CA ILE A 212 30.79 1.04 10.84
C ILE A 212 29.63 0.23 10.28
N ASP A 213 29.24 -0.83 11.00
CA ASP A 213 28.06 -1.62 10.70
C ASP A 213 26.81 -0.80 11.01
N GLY A 214 26.02 -0.50 9.99
CA GLY A 214 24.74 0.18 10.18
C GLY A 214 23.77 -0.74 10.93
N GLN A 215 23.40 -0.39 12.15
CA GLN A 215 22.36 -1.12 12.92
C GLN A 215 21.01 -1.20 12.20
N THR A 216 20.81 -0.43 11.13
CA THR A 216 19.57 -0.33 10.33
C THR A 216 19.80 -0.54 8.82
N SER A 217 21.01 -0.89 8.38
CA SER A 217 21.29 -1.12 6.96
C SER A 217 22.35 -2.21 6.83
N LYS A 218 22.04 -3.30 6.13
CA LYS A 218 22.95 -4.43 5.83
C LYS A 218 24.20 -4.06 5.00
N ARG A 219 24.60 -2.78 4.96
CA ARG A 219 25.75 -2.26 4.22
C ARG A 219 26.71 -1.58 5.21
N VAL A 220 27.93 -2.11 5.27
CA VAL A 220 29.04 -1.53 6.05
C VAL A 220 29.39 -0.17 5.46
N MET A 221 29.38 0.89 6.27
CA MET A 221 29.81 2.22 5.84
C MET A 221 31.29 2.41 6.17
N GLN A 222 32.09 2.77 5.17
CA GLN A 222 33.54 2.99 5.33
C GLN A 222 33.84 4.48 5.43
N TYR A 223 34.53 4.87 6.51
CA TYR A 223 35.00 6.22 6.75
C TYR A 223 36.53 6.28 6.64
N TYR A 224 37.04 7.25 5.89
CA TYR A 224 38.44 7.62 5.85
C TYR A 224 38.66 8.83 6.74
N SER A 225 39.53 8.73 7.73
CA SER A 225 39.93 9.87 8.56
C SER A 225 41.42 10.12 8.40
N TYR A 226 41.83 11.39 8.40
CA TYR A 226 43.24 11.75 8.28
C TYR A 226 43.56 13.07 8.97
N VAL A 227 44.83 13.23 9.34
CA VAL A 227 45.39 14.42 9.98
C VAL A 227 46.51 14.96 9.11
N LEU A 228 46.44 16.25 8.76
CA LEU A 228 47.52 16.94 8.04
C LEU A 228 48.13 18.04 8.89
N GLU A 229 49.47 18.12 8.86
CA GLU A 229 50.24 19.26 9.34
C GLU A 229 50.90 19.93 8.15
N THR A 230 50.35 21.08 7.75
CA THR A 230 50.59 21.75 6.48
C THR A 230 51.01 23.19 6.74
N PRO A 231 52.29 23.47 7.10
CA PRO A 231 52.74 24.79 7.52
C PRO A 231 52.48 25.93 6.52
N LEU A 232 52.30 25.60 5.24
CA LEU A 232 52.07 26.53 4.14
C LEU A 232 50.63 26.57 3.63
N ALA A 233 49.69 25.87 4.28
CA ALA A 233 48.30 25.84 3.86
C ALA A 233 47.60 27.20 4.06
N LEU A 234 46.89 27.66 3.02
CA LEU A 234 46.08 28.87 3.08
C LEU A 234 44.86 28.71 3.99
N THR A 235 44.49 27.47 4.29
CA THR A 235 43.34 27.15 5.11
C THR A 235 43.68 26.96 6.59
N GLY A 236 44.94 26.79 6.97
CA GLY A 236 45.40 26.61 8.35
C GLY A 236 46.41 25.48 8.46
N SER A 237 47.38 25.61 9.38
CA SER A 237 48.51 24.69 9.51
C SER A 237 48.14 23.29 10.00
N HIS A 238 47.01 23.14 10.70
CA HIS A 238 46.55 21.87 11.23
C HIS A 238 45.18 21.53 10.67
N ASN A 239 45.03 20.37 10.03
CA ASN A 239 43.79 19.91 9.42
C ASN A 239 43.41 18.52 9.94
N LEU A 240 42.15 18.38 10.36
CA LEU A 240 41.52 17.11 10.73
C LEU A 240 40.39 16.84 9.75
N ALA A 241 40.35 15.67 9.13
CA ALA A 241 39.34 15.36 8.13
C ALA A 241 38.73 13.98 8.28
N LYS A 242 37.47 13.86 7.89
CA LYS A 242 36.70 12.61 7.85
C LYS A 242 35.85 12.58 6.58
N ALA A 243 35.95 11.51 5.81
CA ALA A 243 35.26 11.35 4.54
C ALA A 243 34.54 10.01 4.46
N THR A 244 33.44 9.99 3.72
CA THR A 244 32.70 8.77 3.37
C THR A 244 31.99 8.98 2.04
N ALA A 245 31.51 7.91 1.42
CA ALA A 245 30.72 8.00 0.20
C ALA A 245 29.42 7.20 0.30
N LYS A 246 28.37 7.73 -0.31
CA LYS A 246 27.06 7.07 -0.42
C LYS A 246 26.47 7.40 -1.79
N GLY A 247 26.10 6.37 -2.55
CA GLY A 247 25.74 6.54 -3.97
C GLY A 247 26.96 6.88 -4.82
N SER A 248 26.86 7.91 -5.66
CA SER A 248 27.92 8.34 -6.59
C SER A 248 28.70 9.59 -6.12
N THR A 249 28.63 9.94 -4.82
CA THR A 249 29.23 11.17 -4.27
C THR A 249 30.03 10.87 -3.00
N VAL A 250 31.23 11.45 -2.90
CA VAL A 250 32.02 11.54 -1.66
C VAL A 250 31.67 12.82 -0.94
N VAL A 251 31.52 12.73 0.38
CA VAL A 251 31.43 13.89 1.27
C VAL A 251 32.64 13.89 2.19
N LEU A 252 33.35 15.01 2.20
CA LEU A 252 34.57 15.26 2.95
C LEU A 252 34.31 16.37 3.97
N PHE A 253 34.42 16.04 5.25
CA PHE A 253 34.30 16.96 6.38
C PHE A 253 35.71 17.37 6.83
N VAL A 254 35.99 18.67 6.87
CA VAL A 254 37.33 19.21 7.19
C VAL A 254 37.23 20.22 8.32
N ALA A 255 38.03 20.04 9.36
CA ALA A 255 38.27 21.00 10.42
C ALA A 255 39.72 21.50 10.35
N SER A 256 39.93 22.79 10.56
CA SER A 256 41.26 23.40 10.42
C SER A 256 41.49 24.53 11.43
N ALA A 257 42.76 24.69 11.82
CA ALA A 257 43.23 25.73 12.72
C ALA A 257 44.68 26.12 12.40
N ASN A 258 45.06 27.35 12.74
CA ASN A 258 46.45 27.80 12.69
C ASN A 258 47.19 27.52 14.01
N ASP A 259 48.51 27.72 14.02
CA ASP A 259 49.39 27.43 15.17
C ASP A 259 48.98 28.17 16.45
N LYS A 260 48.33 29.35 16.34
CA LYS A 260 47.86 30.11 17.50
C LYS A 260 46.59 29.52 18.09
N GLN A 261 45.72 28.96 17.26
CA GLN A 261 44.43 28.37 17.65
C GLN A 261 44.60 26.94 18.16
N TRP A 262 45.51 26.17 17.56
CA TRP A 262 45.63 24.72 17.76
C TRP A 262 45.74 24.26 19.23
N PRO A 263 46.58 24.89 20.10
CA PRO A 263 46.75 24.41 21.48
C PRO A 263 45.46 24.41 22.29
N SER A 264 44.55 25.36 22.04
CA SER A 264 43.25 25.45 22.72
C SER A 264 42.12 24.70 22.00
N SER A 265 42.26 24.48 20.68
CA SER A 265 41.16 24.01 19.83
C SER A 265 41.23 22.53 19.48
N GLN A 266 42.39 21.88 19.59
CA GLN A 266 42.59 20.52 19.13
C GLN A 266 41.50 19.55 19.63
N LYS A 267 41.15 19.61 20.93
CA LYS A 267 40.12 18.76 21.52
C LYS A 267 38.72 19.02 20.95
N VAL A 268 38.38 20.30 20.76
CA VAL A 268 37.08 20.73 20.24
C VAL A 268 36.95 20.33 18.77
N LEU A 269 37.96 20.62 17.95
CA LEU A 269 37.97 20.26 16.52
C LEU A 269 37.90 18.74 16.32
N LYS A 270 38.61 17.96 17.14
CA LYS A 270 38.52 16.50 17.11
C LYS A 270 37.11 16.00 17.45
N ALA A 271 36.48 16.55 18.50
CA ALA A 271 35.11 16.19 18.86
C ALA A 271 34.10 16.51 17.73
N ILE A 272 34.27 17.65 17.05
CA ILE A 272 33.44 18.03 15.89
C ILE A 272 33.61 17.00 14.76
N VAL A 273 34.85 16.70 14.36
CA VAL A 273 35.14 15.74 13.27
C VAL A 273 34.68 14.32 13.60
N ASP A 274 34.89 13.86 14.83
CA ASP A 274 34.49 12.52 15.27
C ASP A 274 32.97 12.36 15.25
N SER A 275 32.22 13.43 15.55
CA SER A 275 30.75 13.46 15.50
C SER A 275 30.17 13.38 14.07
N PHE A 276 30.96 13.69 13.04
CA PHE A 276 30.46 13.71 11.66
C PHE A 276 30.07 12.31 11.18
N HIS A 277 28.83 12.17 10.73
CA HIS A 277 28.32 10.97 10.09
C HIS A 277 27.15 11.27 9.14
N HIS A 278 26.86 10.34 8.24
CA HIS A 278 25.64 10.40 7.46
C HIS A 278 24.45 10.00 8.34
N SER A 279 23.42 10.82 8.37
CA SER A 279 22.15 10.41 8.97
C SER A 279 21.59 9.27 8.11
N ALA A 280 21.29 8.12 8.72
CA ALA A 280 20.27 7.24 8.12
C ALA A 280 19.04 8.13 7.90
N ALA A 281 18.36 8.01 6.77
CA ALA A 281 17.18 8.80 6.49
C ALA A 281 16.01 8.37 7.41
N ARG A 282 16.13 8.57 8.72
CA ARG A 282 14.99 8.99 9.52
C ARG A 282 14.57 10.30 8.90
N SER A 283 13.44 10.24 8.20
CA SER A 283 12.65 11.40 7.84
C SER A 283 12.57 12.30 9.07
N GLU A 284 13.37 13.36 9.09
CA GLU A 284 13.28 14.37 10.13
C GLU A 284 12.04 15.20 9.82
N LYS A 285 10.93 14.71 10.36
CA LYS A 285 9.99 15.61 10.99
C LYS A 285 10.79 16.44 11.99
N MET A 286 11.06 17.71 11.66
CA MET A 286 11.02 18.74 12.69
C MET A 286 9.79 18.44 13.54
N ALA A 287 9.98 18.18 14.83
CA ALA A 287 8.90 18.19 15.80
C ALA A 287 8.42 19.64 16.00
N THR A 288 8.03 20.32 14.92
CA THR A 288 6.69 20.92 14.96
C THR A 288 5.77 19.72 15.11
N ALA A 289 5.06 19.59 16.23
CA ALA A 289 4.05 18.55 16.36
C ALA A 289 3.25 18.49 15.06
N SER A 290 3.46 17.43 14.27
CA SER A 290 2.69 17.25 13.04
C SER A 290 1.24 17.31 13.48
N ALA A 291 0.46 18.23 12.90
CA ALA A 291 -0.95 18.35 13.24
C ALA A 291 -1.53 16.94 13.28
N PRO A 292 -2.20 16.54 14.38
CA PRO A 292 -2.81 15.23 14.47
C PRO A 292 -3.68 15.04 13.23
N ARG A 293 -3.76 13.82 12.69
CA ARG A 293 -4.57 13.47 11.51
C ARG A 293 -5.48 12.32 11.87
N HIS A 294 -6.66 12.29 11.27
CA HIS A 294 -7.68 11.31 11.58
C HIS A 294 -8.27 10.73 10.29
N LEU A 295 -8.18 9.42 10.14
CA LEU A 295 -8.87 8.69 9.07
C LEU A 295 -10.03 7.88 9.64
N VAL A 296 -11.09 7.75 8.85
CA VAL A 296 -12.16 6.79 9.13
C VAL A 296 -12.09 5.65 8.13
N ALA A 297 -11.94 4.42 8.59
CA ALA A 297 -11.94 3.23 7.75
C ALA A 297 -13.28 2.51 7.84
N VAL A 298 -13.91 2.23 6.71
CA VAL A 298 -15.25 1.63 6.63
C VAL A 298 -15.18 0.37 5.77
N PRO A 299 -14.94 -0.81 6.38
CA PRO A 299 -14.93 -2.09 5.66
C PRO A 299 -16.34 -2.54 5.27
N TYR A 300 -16.43 -3.32 4.18
CA TYR A 300 -17.61 -4.15 3.95
C TYR A 300 -17.72 -5.20 5.09
N PRO A 301 -18.91 -5.50 5.62
CA PRO A 301 -19.07 -6.30 6.85
C PRO A 301 -18.86 -7.81 6.64
N GLY A 302 -17.68 -8.21 6.17
CA GLY A 302 -17.27 -9.59 5.96
C GLY A 302 -15.79 -9.79 6.27
N ARG A 303 -15.40 -10.98 6.77
CA ARG A 303 -13.99 -11.28 7.13
C ARG A 303 -12.99 -10.99 6.01
N GLY A 304 -13.38 -11.31 4.77
CA GLY A 304 -12.58 -11.05 3.57
C GLY A 304 -12.25 -9.58 3.33
N HIS A 305 -13.01 -8.65 3.94
CA HIS A 305 -12.88 -7.21 3.78
C HIS A 305 -12.37 -6.53 5.06
N ILE A 306 -12.89 -6.93 6.22
CA ILE A 306 -12.47 -6.39 7.52
C ILE A 306 -11.01 -6.71 7.81
N ASN A 307 -10.57 -7.95 7.60
CA ASN A 307 -9.18 -8.34 7.91
C ASN A 307 -8.14 -7.52 7.13
N PRO A 308 -8.19 -7.41 5.79
CA PRO A 308 -7.24 -6.59 5.06
C PRO A 308 -7.37 -5.10 5.39
N MET A 309 -8.59 -4.58 5.65
CA MET A 309 -8.78 -3.21 6.13
C MET A 309 -8.03 -2.96 7.45
N LEU A 310 -8.14 -3.88 8.41
CA LEU A 310 -7.42 -3.77 9.70
C LEU A 310 -5.89 -3.81 9.49
N VAL A 311 -5.39 -4.62 8.57
CA VAL A 311 -3.95 -4.64 8.21
C VAL A 311 -3.52 -3.29 7.64
N VAL A 312 -4.29 -2.75 6.67
CA VAL A 312 -4.03 -1.41 6.11
C VAL A 312 -4.04 -0.34 7.21
N CYS A 313 -4.99 -0.39 8.14
CA CYS A 313 -5.07 0.56 9.25
C CYS A 313 -3.84 0.50 10.17
N ARG A 314 -3.33 -0.70 10.47
CA ARG A 314 -2.07 -0.87 11.23
C ARG A 314 -0.87 -0.28 10.49
N GLN A 315 -0.77 -0.58 9.19
CA GLN A 315 0.29 -0.05 8.33
C GLN A 315 0.25 1.48 8.26
N LEU A 316 -0.93 2.08 8.16
CA LEU A 316 -1.12 3.53 8.18
C LEU A 316 -0.67 4.15 9.51
N ALA A 317 -1.09 3.58 10.65
CA ALA A 317 -0.71 4.05 11.98
C ALA A 317 0.79 3.86 12.30
N ALA A 318 1.46 2.93 11.62
CA ALA A 318 2.90 2.72 11.68
C ALA A 318 3.67 3.70 10.77
N ALA A 319 3.13 4.02 9.60
CA ALA A 319 3.77 4.93 8.64
C ALA A 319 3.75 6.41 9.08
N ASP A 320 2.76 6.83 9.86
CA ASP A 320 2.69 8.18 10.41
C ASP A 320 2.24 8.19 11.88
N THR A 321 3.16 8.56 12.78
CA THR A 321 2.90 8.68 14.22
C THR A 321 1.84 9.72 14.59
N ALA A 322 1.52 10.67 13.71
CA ALA A 322 0.47 11.66 13.91
C ALA A 322 -0.91 11.20 13.40
N LEU A 323 -0.98 10.04 12.74
CA LEU A 323 -2.20 9.51 12.15
C LEU A 323 -2.92 8.58 13.13
N THR A 324 -4.18 8.90 13.40
CA THR A 324 -5.13 8.01 14.06
C THR A 324 -6.15 7.48 13.04
N VAL A 325 -6.63 6.27 13.27
CA VAL A 325 -7.61 5.62 12.40
C VAL A 325 -8.77 5.11 13.24
N THR A 326 -10.00 5.46 12.86
CA THR A 326 -11.22 4.90 13.42
C THR A 326 -11.80 3.90 12.43
N VAL A 327 -11.84 2.62 12.81
CA VAL A 327 -12.42 1.54 12.00
C VAL A 327 -13.87 1.34 12.41
N VAL A 328 -14.80 1.50 11.48
CA VAL A 328 -16.23 1.42 11.72
C VAL A 328 -16.73 0.00 11.48
N VAL A 329 -17.29 -0.63 12.50
CA VAL A 329 -17.86 -1.98 12.43
C VAL A 329 -19.24 -2.02 13.09
N THR A 330 -20.06 -3.03 12.80
CA THR A 330 -21.30 -3.23 13.55
C THR A 330 -21.00 -3.70 14.98
N GLU A 331 -21.95 -3.53 15.90
CA GLU A 331 -21.84 -4.06 17.28
C GLU A 331 -21.54 -5.56 17.31
N GLU A 332 -22.17 -6.35 16.43
CA GLU A 332 -21.88 -7.79 16.30
C GLU A 332 -20.43 -8.02 15.87
N TRP A 333 -19.94 -7.27 14.88
CA TRP A 333 -18.56 -7.39 14.43
C TRP A 333 -17.55 -6.98 15.50
N HIS A 334 -17.84 -5.96 16.29
CA HIS A 334 -17.02 -5.58 17.44
C HIS A 334 -16.89 -6.75 18.42
N ALA A 335 -18.01 -7.36 18.81
CA ALA A 335 -18.00 -8.52 19.69
C ALA A 335 -17.23 -9.72 19.10
N LEU A 336 -17.33 -9.96 17.79
CA LEU A 336 -16.58 -11.01 17.11
C LEU A 336 -15.06 -10.74 17.07
N LEU A 337 -14.66 -9.48 16.91
CA LEU A 337 -13.26 -9.06 16.93
C LEU A 337 -12.67 -9.12 18.35
N ASP A 338 -13.43 -8.70 19.35
CA ASP A 338 -13.06 -8.80 20.78
C ASP A 338 -12.87 -10.26 21.19
N ALA A 339 -13.83 -11.12 20.85
CA ALA A 339 -13.76 -12.55 21.16
C ALA A 339 -12.56 -13.24 20.49
N ALA A 340 -12.08 -12.71 19.37
CA ALA A 340 -10.88 -13.18 18.68
C ALA A 340 -9.59 -12.51 19.18
N GLY A 341 -9.64 -11.66 20.21
CA GLY A 341 -8.50 -10.92 20.75
C GLY A 341 -7.95 -9.84 19.82
N VAL A 342 -8.65 -9.54 18.71
CA VAL A 342 -8.16 -8.61 17.69
C VAL A 342 -8.13 -7.18 18.22
N SER A 343 -9.15 -6.76 18.97
CA SER A 343 -9.27 -5.39 19.50
C SER A 343 -8.15 -5.05 20.48
N ALA A 344 -7.76 -6.01 21.33
CA ALA A 344 -6.65 -5.83 22.29
C ALA A 344 -5.29 -5.71 21.60
N ALA A 345 -5.15 -6.30 20.41
CA ALA A 345 -3.92 -6.28 19.62
C ALA A 345 -3.91 -5.20 18.52
N LEU A 346 -4.85 -4.25 18.53
CA LEU A 346 -4.77 -3.07 17.68
C LEU A 346 -3.83 -2.04 18.33
N PRO A 347 -2.99 -1.33 17.55
CA PRO A 347 -2.25 -0.19 18.06
C PRO A 347 -3.21 0.83 18.69
N GLU A 348 -2.82 1.54 19.75
CA GLU A 348 -3.65 2.53 20.45
C GLU A 348 -4.27 3.60 19.52
N ARG A 349 -3.57 3.90 18.43
CA ARG A 349 -3.99 4.87 17.40
C ARG A 349 -4.99 4.31 16.39
N VAL A 350 -5.28 3.00 16.42
CA VAL A 350 -6.30 2.33 15.61
C VAL A 350 -7.44 1.92 16.53
N ARG A 351 -8.56 2.62 16.45
CA ARG A 351 -9.71 2.45 17.35
C ARG A 351 -10.89 1.87 16.61
N LEU A 352 -11.66 1.00 17.24
CA LEU A 352 -12.94 0.55 16.72
C LEU A 352 -14.04 1.53 17.13
N ALA A 353 -14.95 1.83 16.20
CA ALA A 353 -16.20 2.51 16.48
C ALA A 353 -17.36 1.65 16.01
N THR A 354 -18.44 1.63 16.79
CA THR A 354 -19.59 0.78 16.52
C THR A 354 -20.74 1.54 15.87
N ILE A 355 -21.45 0.83 15.00
CA ILE A 355 -22.79 1.20 14.53
C ILE A 355 -23.79 0.09 14.93
N PRO A 356 -25.08 0.43 15.11
CA PRO A 356 -26.12 -0.55 15.41
C PRO A 356 -26.13 -1.72 14.42
N ASN A 357 -26.48 -2.92 14.89
CA ASN A 357 -26.60 -4.08 14.01
C ASN A 357 -27.84 -4.00 13.11
N VAL A 358 -27.68 -3.44 11.91
CA VAL A 358 -28.77 -3.22 10.92
C VAL A 358 -28.74 -4.19 9.74
N ILE A 359 -27.85 -5.17 9.78
CA ILE A 359 -27.62 -6.17 8.72
C ILE A 359 -27.73 -7.60 9.30
N PRO A 360 -27.97 -8.63 8.46
CA PRO A 360 -27.98 -10.02 8.94
C PRO A 360 -26.64 -10.46 9.53
N SER A 361 -26.71 -11.42 10.47
CA SER A 361 -25.56 -11.90 11.23
C SER A 361 -24.45 -12.51 10.39
N GLU A 362 -23.20 -12.31 10.82
CA GLU A 362 -22.00 -12.94 10.26
C GLU A 362 -22.15 -14.46 10.13
N ARG A 363 -22.68 -15.11 11.17
CA ARG A 363 -22.74 -16.58 11.25
C ARG A 363 -23.81 -17.19 10.34
N GLY A 364 -24.85 -16.43 10.00
CA GLY A 364 -26.00 -16.90 9.22
C GLY A 364 -26.09 -16.35 7.79
N ARG A 365 -25.31 -15.31 7.45
CA ARG A 365 -25.42 -14.61 6.14
C ARG A 365 -25.21 -15.50 4.92
N GLY A 366 -24.52 -16.64 5.08
CA GLY A 366 -24.33 -17.60 4.00
C GLY A 366 -25.62 -18.28 3.53
N ALA A 367 -26.67 -18.31 4.36
CA ALA A 367 -27.97 -18.87 4.02
C ALA A 367 -28.82 -17.94 3.14
N ASP A 368 -28.66 -16.63 3.29
CA ASP A 368 -29.31 -15.60 2.45
C ASP A 368 -28.30 -14.52 2.04
N PRO A 369 -27.43 -14.82 1.04
CA PRO A 369 -26.42 -13.87 0.58
C PRO A 369 -27.03 -12.65 -0.10
N VAL A 370 -28.22 -12.77 -0.72
CA VAL A 370 -28.89 -11.67 -1.42
C VAL A 370 -29.43 -10.66 -0.42
N GLY A 371 -30.23 -11.12 0.57
CA GLY A 371 -30.76 -10.26 1.61
C GLY A 371 -29.67 -9.61 2.45
N PHE A 372 -28.54 -10.31 2.68
CA PHE A 372 -27.36 -9.70 3.30
C PHE A 372 -26.79 -8.55 2.46
N ILE A 373 -26.52 -8.78 1.17
CA ILE A 373 -26.00 -7.73 0.26
C ILE A 373 -26.96 -6.53 0.23
N GLU A 374 -28.26 -6.77 0.08
CA GLU A 374 -29.26 -5.70 0.05
C GLU A 374 -29.30 -4.91 1.36
N ALA A 375 -29.27 -5.58 2.51
CA ALA A 375 -29.26 -4.91 3.81
C ALA A 375 -28.01 -4.02 4.00
N VAL A 376 -26.82 -4.47 3.57
CA VAL A 376 -25.60 -3.65 3.63
C VAL A 376 -25.76 -2.36 2.81
N HIS A 377 -26.37 -2.45 1.64
CA HIS A 377 -26.50 -1.30 0.74
C HIS A 377 -27.66 -0.39 1.13
N ALA A 378 -28.73 -0.92 1.71
CA ALA A 378 -29.94 -0.17 2.06
C ALA A 378 -29.94 0.38 3.49
N LYS A 379 -29.28 -0.30 4.44
CA LYS A 379 -29.43 -0.02 5.88
C LYS A 379 -28.14 0.42 6.56
N MET A 380 -26.97 -0.04 6.12
CA MET A 380 -25.70 0.24 6.83
C MET A 380 -25.22 1.68 6.66
N GLY A 381 -25.53 2.34 5.53
CA GLY A 381 -25.03 3.68 5.23
C GLY A 381 -25.48 4.74 6.23
N GLU A 382 -26.78 4.80 6.54
CA GLU A 382 -27.36 5.83 7.43
C GLU A 382 -26.74 5.85 8.84
N PRO A 383 -26.54 4.71 9.54
CA PRO A 383 -25.77 4.69 10.79
C PRO A 383 -24.32 5.18 10.68
N VAL A 384 -23.63 4.85 9.58
CA VAL A 384 -22.24 5.31 9.36
C VAL A 384 -22.20 6.81 9.14
N GLU A 385 -23.15 7.34 8.38
CA GLU A 385 -23.34 8.77 8.16
C GLU A 385 -23.55 9.54 9.47
N ARG A 386 -24.44 9.06 10.35
CA ARG A 386 -24.61 9.63 11.70
C ARG A 386 -23.33 9.59 12.53
N LEU A 387 -22.55 8.52 12.43
CA LEU A 387 -21.27 8.44 13.12
C LEU A 387 -20.27 9.47 12.57
N LEU A 388 -20.19 9.63 11.25
CA LEU A 388 -19.36 10.66 10.62
C LEU A 388 -19.77 12.06 11.05
N ASP A 389 -21.07 12.35 11.18
CA ASP A 389 -21.57 13.64 11.67
C ASP A 389 -21.12 13.91 13.10
N ARG A 390 -21.21 12.91 13.99
CA ARG A 390 -20.72 13.02 15.37
C ARG A 390 -19.21 13.24 15.44
N LEU A 391 -18.44 12.49 14.66
CA LEU A 391 -16.99 12.66 14.59
C LEU A 391 -16.63 14.06 14.08
N ALA A 392 -17.37 14.59 13.10
CA ALA A 392 -17.14 15.92 12.57
C ALA A 392 -17.37 17.05 13.60
N LEU A 393 -18.20 16.84 14.63
CA LEU A 393 -18.37 17.79 15.74
C LEU A 393 -17.13 17.89 16.63
N GLU A 394 -16.41 16.79 16.82
CA GLU A 394 -15.16 16.76 17.60
C GLU A 394 -13.98 17.20 16.74
N ARG A 395 -13.82 16.54 15.59
CA ARG A 395 -12.79 16.79 14.60
C ARG A 395 -13.20 16.14 13.28
N LYS A 396 -13.36 16.95 12.23
CA LYS A 396 -13.58 16.45 10.88
C LYS A 396 -12.46 15.49 10.45
N PRO A 397 -12.79 14.25 10.01
CA PRO A 397 -11.79 13.34 9.46
C PRO A 397 -11.08 13.94 8.24
N ASP A 398 -9.77 13.68 8.15
CA ASP A 398 -8.93 14.10 7.04
C ASP A 398 -9.24 13.30 5.75
N ALA A 399 -9.63 12.03 5.88
CA ALA A 399 -10.19 11.22 4.79
C ALA A 399 -10.96 10.00 5.30
N ILE A 400 -11.75 9.39 4.42
CA ILE A 400 -12.40 8.09 4.62
C ILE A 400 -11.70 7.06 3.73
N VAL A 401 -11.29 5.92 4.29
CA VAL A 401 -10.91 4.73 3.53
C VAL A 401 -12.11 3.79 3.51
N ALA A 402 -12.90 3.81 2.43
CA ALA A 402 -14.11 3.01 2.31
C ALA A 402 -13.86 1.79 1.44
N ASP A 403 -14.38 0.64 1.84
CA ASP A 403 -14.42 -0.52 0.97
C ASP A 403 -15.18 -0.20 -0.32
N THR A 404 -14.59 -0.59 -1.45
CA THR A 404 -15.10 -0.22 -2.78
C THR A 404 -16.53 -0.72 -3.03
N TYR A 405 -16.93 -1.85 -2.43
CA TYR A 405 -18.30 -2.37 -2.57
C TYR A 405 -19.35 -1.61 -1.77
N LEU A 406 -18.97 -0.72 -0.85
CA LEU A 406 -19.92 0.13 -0.15
C LEU A 406 -20.36 1.25 -1.10
N THR A 407 -21.42 1.02 -1.87
CA THR A 407 -21.83 1.94 -2.93
C THR A 407 -22.33 3.31 -2.43
N TRP A 408 -22.53 3.46 -1.13
CA TRP A 408 -22.86 4.73 -0.48
C TRP A 408 -21.63 5.47 0.08
N GLY A 409 -20.46 4.82 0.20
CA GLY A 409 -19.30 5.35 0.91
C GLY A 409 -18.75 6.66 0.32
N VAL A 410 -18.62 6.72 -1.02
CA VAL A 410 -18.15 7.94 -1.71
C VAL A 410 -19.13 9.10 -1.55
N ALA A 411 -20.44 8.84 -1.67
CA ALA A 411 -21.47 9.85 -1.49
C ALA A 411 -21.51 10.37 -0.05
N ALA A 412 -21.38 9.48 0.93
CA ALA A 412 -21.38 9.82 2.36
C ALA A 412 -20.24 10.78 2.73
N GLY A 413 -19.04 10.58 2.18
CA GLY A 413 -17.91 11.49 2.36
C GLY A 413 -18.09 12.81 1.60
N ALA A 414 -18.53 12.75 0.34
CA ALA A 414 -18.77 13.93 -0.49
C ALA A 414 -19.78 14.90 0.15
N ALA A 415 -20.88 14.39 0.71
CA ALA A 415 -21.90 15.19 1.41
C ALA A 415 -21.35 15.96 2.62
N ARG A 416 -20.20 15.54 3.16
CA ARG A 416 -19.53 16.13 4.33
C ARG A 416 -18.25 16.87 3.96
N GLY A 417 -17.94 16.95 2.66
CA GLY A 417 -16.68 17.46 2.14
C GLY A 417 -15.46 16.72 2.70
N ILE A 418 -15.58 15.42 2.96
CA ILE A 418 -14.48 14.55 3.42
C ILE A 418 -14.03 13.72 2.21
N PRO A 419 -12.74 13.71 1.86
CA PRO A 419 -12.25 12.92 0.74
C PRO A 419 -12.37 11.42 1.03
N VAL A 420 -12.73 10.64 0.01
CA VAL A 420 -12.94 9.18 0.08
C VAL A 420 -11.92 8.45 -0.79
N CYS A 421 -11.19 7.55 -0.17
CA CYS A 421 -10.22 6.66 -0.78
C CYS A 421 -10.87 5.26 -0.87
N SER A 422 -10.97 4.71 -2.07
CA SER A 422 -11.61 3.42 -2.33
C SER A 422 -10.63 2.28 -2.05
N LEU A 423 -10.92 1.37 -1.12
CA LEU A 423 -10.10 0.17 -0.88
C LEU A 423 -10.70 -1.03 -1.64
N TRP A 424 -9.93 -1.61 -2.56
CA TRP A 424 -10.27 -2.82 -3.29
C TRP A 424 -9.57 -4.02 -2.65
N THR A 425 -10.36 -4.98 -2.18
CA THR A 425 -9.90 -6.12 -1.37
C THR A 425 -9.80 -7.44 -2.15
N MET A 426 -9.91 -7.38 -3.47
CA MET A 426 -9.75 -8.52 -4.40
C MET A 426 -8.58 -8.23 -5.38
N PRO A 427 -8.26 -9.07 -6.37
CA PRO A 427 -7.16 -8.78 -7.29
C PRO A 427 -7.40 -7.50 -8.10
N ALA A 428 -6.31 -6.79 -8.41
CA ALA A 428 -6.30 -5.70 -9.37
C ALA A 428 -6.76 -6.18 -10.75
N THR A 429 -6.38 -7.39 -11.15
CA THR A 429 -6.84 -8.01 -12.41
C THR A 429 -8.37 -8.08 -12.49
N PHE A 430 -9.03 -8.49 -11.40
CA PHE A 430 -10.49 -8.54 -11.37
C PHE A 430 -11.09 -7.13 -11.45
N PHE A 431 -10.54 -6.16 -10.71
CA PHE A 431 -10.97 -4.75 -10.83
C PHE A 431 -10.90 -4.24 -12.27
N LEU A 432 -9.78 -4.48 -12.96
CA LEU A 432 -9.59 -4.02 -14.34
C LEU A 432 -10.57 -4.72 -15.30
N ALA A 433 -10.83 -6.01 -15.11
CA ALA A 433 -11.84 -6.72 -15.89
C ALA A 433 -13.22 -6.07 -15.72
N LEU A 434 -13.60 -5.76 -14.48
CA LEU A 434 -14.86 -5.05 -14.18
C LEU A 434 -14.90 -3.65 -14.78
N TRP A 435 -13.79 -2.91 -14.74
CA TRP A 435 -13.73 -1.56 -15.29
C TRP A 435 -14.11 -1.50 -16.78
N HIS A 436 -13.81 -2.57 -17.51
CA HIS A 436 -14.13 -2.75 -18.93
C HIS A 436 -15.38 -3.60 -19.17
N MET A 437 -16.29 -3.70 -18.19
CA MET A 437 -17.49 -4.54 -18.30
C MET A 437 -18.46 -4.13 -19.42
N ASP A 438 -18.40 -2.86 -19.84
CA ASP A 438 -19.14 -2.32 -20.99
C ASP A 438 -18.68 -2.91 -22.33
N GLN A 439 -17.48 -3.48 -22.37
CA GLN A 439 -16.87 -4.07 -23.56
C GLN A 439 -16.92 -5.60 -23.54
N TRP A 440 -17.57 -6.19 -22.53
CA TRP A 440 -17.77 -7.63 -22.49
C TRP A 440 -18.77 -8.06 -23.58
N PRO A 441 -18.57 -9.23 -24.20
CA PRO A 441 -19.57 -9.79 -25.10
C PRO A 441 -20.92 -9.92 -24.40
N ALA A 442 -22.01 -9.71 -25.14
CA ALA A 442 -23.36 -9.93 -24.63
C ALA A 442 -23.48 -11.37 -24.08
N ALA A 443 -24.24 -11.54 -22.99
CA ALA A 443 -24.60 -12.87 -22.53
C ALA A 443 -25.57 -13.49 -23.54
N ASP A 444 -25.34 -14.75 -23.94
CA ASP A 444 -26.23 -15.41 -24.89
C ASP A 444 -27.61 -15.62 -24.22
N ALA A 445 -28.71 -15.43 -24.95
CA ALA A 445 -30.07 -15.54 -24.40
C ALA A 445 -30.42 -16.96 -23.88
N GLN A 446 -29.67 -18.00 -24.26
CA GLN A 446 -29.77 -19.34 -23.66
C GLN A 446 -29.02 -19.47 -22.32
N GLU A 447 -28.17 -18.50 -21.94
CA GLU A 447 -27.52 -18.44 -20.63
C GLU A 447 -28.43 -17.83 -19.55
N GLY A 448 -29.52 -17.16 -19.95
CA GLY A 448 -30.48 -16.56 -19.04
C GLY A 448 -31.91 -16.83 -19.49
N GLU A 449 -32.59 -17.78 -18.82
CA GLU A 449 -33.99 -17.66 -18.36
C GLU A 449 -34.64 -19.01 -18.00
N GLU A 450 -34.09 -20.18 -18.38
CA GLU A 450 -34.72 -21.45 -18.00
C GLU A 450 -34.28 -21.96 -16.61
N GLY A 451 -34.95 -21.45 -15.57
CA GLY A 451 -35.06 -22.13 -14.27
C GLY A 451 -34.15 -21.65 -13.15
N ILE A 452 -33.77 -20.36 -13.15
CA ILE A 452 -32.94 -19.74 -12.12
C ILE A 452 -33.82 -19.18 -10.99
N GLY A 453 -34.58 -20.08 -10.35
CA GLY A 453 -35.30 -19.75 -9.12
C GLY A 453 -34.31 -19.38 -8.02
N TYR A 454 -34.61 -18.30 -7.29
CA TYR A 454 -33.89 -17.79 -6.12
C TYR A 454 -33.34 -18.93 -5.25
N PHE A 455 -32.02 -19.19 -5.36
CA PHE A 455 -31.20 -20.20 -4.64
C PHE A 455 -31.87 -21.54 -4.31
N PRO A 456 -31.42 -22.65 -4.93
CA PRO A 456 -31.00 -23.78 -4.09
C PRO A 456 -29.73 -24.49 -4.60
N PHE A 457 -28.98 -25.01 -3.64
CA PHE A 457 -27.65 -25.65 -3.67
C PHE A 457 -27.42 -26.82 -4.66
N LEU A 458 -28.30 -27.07 -5.62
CA LEU A 458 -28.27 -28.22 -6.54
C LEU A 458 -28.21 -27.83 -8.03
N ARG A 459 -27.79 -26.60 -8.37
CA ARG A 459 -27.68 -26.17 -9.78
C ARG A 459 -26.47 -25.31 -10.08
N PHE A 460 -25.35 -25.53 -9.39
CA PHE A 460 -24.03 -25.01 -9.79
C PHE A 460 -23.53 -25.67 -11.09
N ALA A 461 -24.09 -26.82 -11.44
CA ALA A 461 -23.72 -27.68 -12.55
C ALA A 461 -24.15 -27.18 -13.94
N TYR A 462 -25.39 -26.71 -14.05
CA TYR A 462 -26.03 -26.46 -15.35
C TYR A 462 -25.44 -25.27 -16.12
N VAL A 463 -24.87 -24.28 -15.43
CA VAL A 463 -24.32 -23.06 -16.08
C VAL A 463 -22.89 -23.28 -16.62
N LEU A 464 -22.17 -24.27 -16.08
CA LEU A 464 -20.78 -24.52 -16.45
C LEU A 464 -20.66 -25.33 -17.75
N ASN A 465 -21.63 -26.21 -18.04
CA ASN A 465 -21.59 -27.13 -19.19
C ASN A 465 -22.61 -26.84 -20.30
N GLY A 466 -23.25 -25.66 -20.31
CA GLY A 466 -23.93 -25.22 -21.52
C GLY A 466 -22.91 -25.10 -22.65
N GLU A 467 -22.96 -26.02 -23.62
CA GLU A 467 -22.24 -25.94 -24.89
C GLU A 467 -22.68 -24.70 -25.68
N SER A 468 -22.24 -23.50 -25.28
CA SER A 468 -22.11 -22.39 -26.23
C SER A 468 -20.78 -22.56 -26.94
N GLY A 469 -20.72 -23.58 -27.80
CA GLY A 469 -19.60 -23.79 -28.70
C GLY A 469 -19.30 -22.49 -29.45
N LYS A 470 -18.06 -22.01 -29.30
CA LYS A 470 -17.37 -20.97 -30.11
C LYS A 470 -17.33 -19.52 -29.62
N SER A 471 -17.87 -19.13 -28.45
CA SER A 471 -17.88 -17.70 -28.03
C SER A 471 -16.96 -17.32 -26.85
N LEU A 472 -16.67 -18.23 -25.91
CA LEU A 472 -16.08 -17.88 -24.59
C LEU A 472 -14.59 -18.19 -24.37
N ASP A 473 -13.92 -18.83 -25.33
CA ASP A 473 -12.44 -18.97 -25.34
C ASP A 473 -11.73 -17.69 -25.80
N GLN A 474 -12.48 -16.61 -25.99
CA GLN A 474 -11.93 -15.30 -26.32
C GLN A 474 -11.28 -14.67 -25.09
N TYR A 475 -10.00 -14.34 -25.22
CA TYR A 475 -9.28 -13.49 -24.28
C TYR A 475 -9.81 -12.06 -24.38
N PHE A 476 -9.70 -11.30 -23.29
CA PHE A 476 -9.99 -9.88 -23.37
C PHE A 476 -9.07 -9.20 -24.40
N PRO A 477 -9.60 -8.29 -25.24
CA PRO A 477 -8.81 -7.58 -26.25
C PRO A 477 -7.85 -6.54 -25.64
N PHE A 478 -7.78 -6.43 -24.32
CA PHE A 478 -6.92 -5.49 -23.61
C PHE A 478 -5.56 -6.13 -23.32
N PRO A 479 -4.43 -5.51 -23.71
CA PRO A 479 -3.10 -6.04 -23.42
C PRO A 479 -2.84 -6.31 -21.94
N ALA A 480 -3.47 -5.55 -21.03
CA ALA A 480 -3.34 -5.72 -19.59
C ALA A 480 -4.17 -6.90 -19.02
N LEU A 481 -5.07 -7.49 -19.81
CA LEU A 481 -5.92 -8.63 -19.46
C LEU A 481 -5.84 -9.75 -20.50
N SER A 482 -4.82 -9.75 -21.36
CA SER A 482 -4.74 -10.70 -22.49
C SER A 482 -4.57 -12.15 -22.05
N SER A 483 -4.24 -12.40 -20.78
CA SER A 483 -4.21 -13.73 -20.16
C SER A 483 -5.62 -14.17 -19.71
N VAL A 484 -6.46 -13.25 -19.23
CA VAL A 484 -7.77 -13.59 -18.63
C VAL A 484 -8.79 -13.94 -19.71
N LYS A 485 -9.46 -15.08 -19.55
CA LYS A 485 -10.50 -15.53 -20.48
C LYS A 485 -11.86 -14.95 -20.09
N CYS A 486 -12.72 -14.70 -21.08
CA CYS A 486 -14.11 -14.32 -20.79
C CYS A 486 -14.85 -15.39 -19.97
N SER A 487 -14.45 -16.66 -20.09
CA SER A 487 -14.99 -17.75 -19.27
C SER A 487 -14.66 -17.64 -17.77
N ASP A 488 -13.66 -16.85 -17.37
CA ASP A 488 -13.29 -16.63 -15.97
C ASP A 488 -14.19 -15.63 -15.26
N ILE A 489 -14.94 -14.82 -16.00
CA ILE A 489 -15.95 -13.91 -15.45
C ILE A 489 -17.38 -14.42 -15.65
N LYS A 490 -17.57 -15.57 -16.31
CA LYS A 490 -18.90 -16.08 -16.75
C LYS A 490 -19.92 -16.13 -15.61
N ILE A 491 -19.58 -16.75 -14.48
CA ILE A 491 -20.50 -16.89 -13.33
C ILE A 491 -20.90 -15.52 -12.77
N PHE A 492 -19.99 -14.57 -12.80
CA PHE A 492 -20.24 -13.22 -12.32
C PHE A 492 -21.10 -12.43 -13.31
N ARG A 493 -20.80 -12.53 -14.62
CA ARG A 493 -21.56 -11.92 -15.73
C ARG A 493 -23.01 -12.40 -15.79
N SER A 494 -23.27 -13.67 -15.50
CA SER A 494 -24.60 -14.27 -15.61
C SER A 494 -25.59 -13.85 -14.51
N ARG A 495 -25.22 -12.93 -13.60
CA ARG A 495 -26.05 -12.53 -12.46
C ARG A 495 -26.33 -11.02 -12.48
N GLU A 496 -27.60 -10.66 -12.63
CA GLU A 496 -28.04 -9.26 -12.74
C GLU A 496 -27.67 -8.40 -11.52
N LEU A 497 -27.97 -8.86 -10.30
CA LEU A 497 -27.71 -8.07 -9.09
C LEU A 497 -26.20 -7.79 -8.90
N PRO A 498 -25.29 -8.79 -8.95
CA PRO A 498 -23.85 -8.56 -8.94
C PRO A 498 -23.35 -7.62 -10.06
N MET A 499 -23.88 -7.73 -11.29
CA MET A 499 -23.58 -6.80 -12.40
C MET A 499 -23.97 -5.36 -12.07
N LYS A 500 -25.22 -5.14 -11.63
CA LYS A 500 -25.73 -3.83 -11.25
C LYS A 500 -24.90 -3.20 -10.12
N ARG A 501 -24.46 -4.01 -9.16
CA ARG A 501 -23.61 -3.57 -8.05
C ARG A 501 -22.20 -3.22 -8.51
N ALA A 502 -21.58 -4.00 -9.40
CA ALA A 502 -20.28 -3.65 -9.98
C ALA A 502 -20.36 -2.35 -10.78
N ALA A 503 -21.37 -2.18 -11.64
CA ALA A 503 -21.55 -0.93 -12.39
C ALA A 503 -21.67 0.29 -11.46
N GLN A 504 -22.47 0.18 -10.39
CA GLN A 504 -22.60 1.23 -9.38
C GLN A 504 -21.26 1.50 -8.65
N THR A 505 -20.56 0.43 -8.27
CA THR A 505 -19.25 0.49 -7.62
C THR A 505 -18.22 1.24 -8.47
N LEU A 506 -18.08 0.89 -9.76
CA LEU A 506 -17.12 1.53 -10.66
C LEU A 506 -17.51 2.97 -11.00
N SER A 507 -18.81 3.29 -11.00
CA SER A 507 -19.29 4.68 -11.12
C SER A 507 -18.83 5.52 -9.91
N ASN A 508 -18.84 4.95 -8.72
CA ASN A 508 -18.36 5.62 -7.51
C ASN A 508 -16.85 5.77 -7.47
N VAL A 509 -16.09 4.77 -7.95
CA VAL A 509 -14.63 4.86 -8.02
C VAL A 509 -14.17 6.05 -8.88
N ARG A 510 -14.90 6.39 -9.95
CA ARG A 510 -14.63 7.60 -10.76
C ARG A 510 -14.73 8.91 -9.97
N LYS A 511 -15.39 8.90 -8.82
CA LYS A 511 -15.60 10.06 -7.92
C LYS A 511 -14.72 10.00 -6.66
N ALA A 512 -14.03 8.88 -6.44
CA ALA A 512 -13.11 8.69 -5.32
C ALA A 512 -11.79 9.44 -5.56
N GLN A 513 -11.14 9.85 -4.47
CA GLN A 513 -9.91 10.64 -4.51
C GLN A 513 -8.68 9.78 -4.81
N CYS A 514 -8.72 8.48 -4.51
CA CYS A 514 -7.75 7.49 -4.96
C CYS A 514 -8.32 6.07 -4.81
N VAL A 515 -7.59 5.09 -5.35
CA VAL A 515 -7.88 3.65 -5.17
C VAL A 515 -6.67 2.97 -4.52
N LEU A 516 -6.94 2.22 -3.44
CA LEU A 516 -5.97 1.37 -2.78
C LEU A 516 -6.28 -0.09 -3.11
N PHE A 517 -5.25 -0.88 -3.38
CA PHE A 517 -5.33 -2.31 -3.62
C PHE A 517 -4.62 -3.06 -2.49
N THR A 518 -5.23 -4.12 -1.99
CA THR A 518 -4.62 -5.02 -0.98
C THR A 518 -3.54 -5.95 -1.55
N SER A 519 -3.24 -5.79 -2.84
CA SER A 519 -2.19 -6.47 -3.60
C SER A 519 -0.89 -5.67 -3.63
N PHE A 520 0.18 -6.26 -4.17
CA PHE A 520 1.49 -5.63 -4.36
C PHE A 520 1.87 -5.58 -5.85
N TYR A 521 2.69 -4.59 -6.21
CA TYR A 521 2.97 -4.27 -7.61
C TYR A 521 3.52 -5.45 -8.42
N GLU A 522 4.48 -6.18 -7.86
CA GLU A 522 5.16 -7.28 -8.54
C GLU A 522 4.24 -8.46 -8.88
N LEU A 523 3.16 -8.67 -8.11
CA LEU A 523 2.21 -9.77 -8.34
C LEU A 523 1.28 -9.49 -9.53
N GLU A 524 0.88 -8.24 -9.71
CA GLU A 524 -0.16 -7.82 -10.66
C GLU A 524 0.26 -6.60 -11.50
N ALA A 525 1.54 -6.52 -11.86
CA ALA A 525 2.12 -5.33 -12.51
C ALA A 525 1.36 -4.93 -13.78
N SER A 526 0.95 -5.91 -14.60
CA SER A 526 0.18 -5.68 -15.82
C SER A 526 -1.16 -4.99 -15.53
N ALA A 527 -1.94 -5.54 -14.60
CA ALA A 527 -3.22 -4.98 -14.21
C ALA A 527 -3.06 -3.61 -13.55
N VAL A 528 -2.14 -3.44 -12.60
CA VAL A 528 -1.89 -2.17 -11.91
C VAL A 528 -1.50 -1.06 -12.88
N ASN A 529 -0.62 -1.37 -13.85
CA ASN A 529 -0.23 -0.42 -14.90
C ASN A 529 -1.42 -0.09 -15.83
N GLY A 530 -2.26 -1.09 -16.15
CA GLY A 530 -3.49 -0.90 -16.91
C GLY A 530 -4.47 0.02 -16.20
N ILE A 531 -4.74 -0.23 -14.92
CA ILE A 531 -5.64 0.56 -14.07
C ILE A 531 -5.17 2.00 -14.00
N THR A 532 -3.88 2.23 -13.73
CA THR A 532 -3.28 3.58 -13.61
C THR A 532 -3.50 4.43 -14.87
N LYS A 533 -3.67 3.81 -16.05
CA LYS A 533 -3.94 4.52 -17.31
C LYS A 533 -5.41 4.88 -17.51
N VAL A 534 -6.33 4.15 -16.87
CA VAL A 534 -7.78 4.26 -17.16
C VAL A 534 -8.59 4.87 -16.02
N VAL A 535 -8.12 4.79 -14.77
CA VAL A 535 -8.81 5.44 -13.64
C VAL A 535 -8.37 6.91 -13.51
N PRO A 536 -9.29 7.82 -13.14
CA PRO A 536 -9.02 9.26 -13.13
C PRO A 536 -8.30 9.75 -11.85
N CYS A 537 -7.83 8.84 -10.99
CA CYS A 537 -7.26 9.17 -9.69
C CYS A 537 -6.01 8.32 -9.38
N PRO A 538 -5.19 8.72 -8.39
CA PRO A 538 -4.02 7.95 -7.99
C PRO A 538 -4.35 6.51 -7.57
N VAL A 539 -3.44 5.60 -7.90
CA VAL A 539 -3.53 4.16 -7.57
C VAL A 539 -2.41 3.80 -6.61
N TYR A 540 -2.76 3.11 -5.52
CA TYR A 540 -1.83 2.66 -4.49
C TYR A 540 -1.95 1.16 -4.29
N THR A 541 -0.82 0.45 -4.27
CA THR A 541 -0.74 -0.98 -3.92
C THR A 541 -0.16 -1.07 -2.52
N VAL A 542 -0.98 -1.45 -1.53
CA VAL A 542 -0.60 -1.45 -0.11
C VAL A 542 -0.48 -2.86 0.46
N GLY A 543 -0.34 -3.85 -0.43
CA GLY A 543 -0.34 -5.27 -0.10
C GLY A 543 1.04 -5.93 0.06
N PRO A 544 1.06 -7.26 0.29
CA PRO A 544 -0.11 -8.07 0.63
C PRO A 544 -0.69 -7.62 1.98
N SER A 545 -1.97 -7.25 2.01
CA SER A 545 -2.62 -6.78 3.24
C SER A 545 -3.10 -7.98 4.09
N ILE A 546 -2.15 -8.82 4.50
CA ILE A 546 -2.35 -10.02 5.32
C ILE A 546 -1.72 -9.83 6.70
N PRO A 547 -2.19 -10.53 7.75
CA PRO A 547 -1.68 -10.38 9.12
C PRO A 547 -0.33 -11.11 9.32
N HIS A 548 0.73 -10.61 8.68
CA HIS A 548 2.07 -11.22 8.64
C HIS A 548 2.97 -10.90 9.85
N THR A 549 2.67 -9.83 10.58
CA THR A 549 3.25 -9.62 11.91
C THR A 549 2.36 -10.29 12.95
N PRO A 550 2.93 -11.01 13.93
CA PRO A 550 2.17 -11.43 15.11
C PRO A 550 1.45 -10.21 15.68
N LEU A 551 0.25 -10.45 16.20
CA LEU A 551 -0.48 -9.49 17.00
C LEU A 551 0.39 -9.17 18.24
N GLU A 552 1.32 -8.22 18.12
CA GLU A 552 2.08 -7.68 19.25
C GLU A 552 1.07 -7.13 20.26
N GLY A 553 0.83 -7.90 21.33
CA GLY A 553 -0.16 -7.58 22.36
C GLY A 553 -1.23 -8.65 22.62
N GLY A 554 -1.26 -9.75 21.87
CA GLY A 554 -2.12 -10.90 22.15
C GLY A 554 -1.31 -12.10 22.62
N SER A 555 -0.83 -12.07 23.86
CA SER A 555 -0.27 -13.23 24.60
C SER A 555 0.41 -14.31 23.73
N ASP A 556 1.58 -14.02 23.15
CA ASP A 556 2.43 -15.06 22.52
C ASP A 556 3.00 -16.07 23.56
N GLU A 557 2.63 -15.96 24.84
CA GLU A 557 2.86 -16.98 25.87
C GLU A 557 1.63 -17.88 26.17
N ILE A 558 0.47 -17.66 25.54
CA ILE A 558 -0.75 -18.41 25.86
C ILE A 558 -1.17 -19.27 24.65
N HIS A 559 -0.76 -20.55 24.73
CA HIS A 559 -1.10 -21.69 23.86
C HIS A 559 -0.26 -21.86 22.58
N HIS A 560 0.83 -22.63 22.67
CA HIS A 560 1.14 -23.58 21.59
C HIS A 560 -0.12 -24.43 21.39
N GLU A 561 -0.92 -24.08 20.39
CA GLU A 561 -2.16 -24.78 20.09
C GLU A 561 -1.81 -26.23 19.75
N LYS A 562 -2.46 -27.22 20.38
CA LYS A 562 -2.12 -28.66 20.30
C LYS A 562 -1.96 -29.21 18.88
N TYR A 563 -2.52 -28.52 17.89
CA TYR A 563 -2.39 -28.91 16.50
C TYR A 563 -1.04 -28.55 15.87
N PHE A 564 -0.27 -27.62 16.44
CA PHE A 564 1.11 -27.38 16.03
C PHE A 564 2.00 -28.56 16.41
N ASP A 565 1.77 -29.21 17.56
CA ASP A 565 2.48 -30.45 17.92
C ASP A 565 2.26 -31.54 16.86
N TRP A 566 1.05 -31.63 16.30
CA TRP A 566 0.76 -32.53 15.19
C TRP A 566 1.54 -32.14 13.94
N LEU A 567 1.57 -30.85 13.57
CA LEU A 567 2.32 -30.35 12.41
C LEU A 567 3.83 -30.54 12.54
N ASP A 568 4.38 -30.32 13.74
CA ASP A 568 5.80 -30.48 14.09
C ASP A 568 6.27 -31.94 13.95
N SER A 569 5.37 -32.89 14.21
CA SER A 569 5.65 -34.32 14.04
C SER A 569 5.65 -34.79 12.58
N GLN A 570 5.28 -33.94 11.62
CA GLN A 570 5.22 -34.30 10.20
C GLN A 570 6.51 -33.97 9.45
N PRO A 571 6.91 -34.79 8.46
CA PRO A 571 8.02 -34.45 7.58
C PRO A 571 7.79 -33.13 6.82
N ARG A 572 8.89 -32.50 6.39
CA ARG A 572 8.84 -31.28 5.56
C ARG A 572 8.07 -31.51 4.26
N ASN A 573 7.29 -30.51 3.84
CA ASN A 573 6.49 -30.52 2.61
C ASN A 573 5.58 -31.77 2.44
N SER A 574 5.13 -32.39 3.54
CA SER A 574 4.38 -33.65 3.50
C SER A 574 2.90 -33.53 3.81
N VAL A 575 2.44 -32.33 4.18
CA VAL A 575 1.06 -32.05 4.60
C VAL A 575 0.36 -31.15 3.59
N MET A 576 -0.83 -31.54 3.13
CA MET A 576 -1.75 -30.69 2.39
C MET A 576 -2.60 -29.88 3.39
N TYR A 577 -2.50 -28.56 3.37
CA TYR A 577 -3.43 -27.70 4.08
C TYR A 577 -4.74 -27.56 3.29
N VAL A 578 -5.90 -27.57 3.97
CA VAL A 578 -7.22 -27.54 3.33
C VAL A 578 -8.11 -26.49 4.01
N SER A 579 -8.58 -25.52 3.23
CA SER A 579 -9.51 -24.47 3.71
C SER A 579 -10.30 -23.82 2.58
N PHE A 580 -11.61 -23.75 2.74
CA PHE A 580 -12.53 -23.16 1.76
C PHE A 580 -13.06 -21.77 2.17
N GLY A 581 -12.36 -21.10 3.09
CA GLY A 581 -12.64 -19.71 3.43
C GLY A 581 -13.85 -19.52 4.35
N THR A 582 -14.41 -18.31 4.31
CA THR A 582 -15.29 -17.84 5.40
C THR A 582 -16.73 -17.53 5.06
N TYR A 583 -17.04 -17.46 3.77
CA TYR A 583 -18.31 -16.94 3.28
C TYR A 583 -19.12 -18.01 2.56
N VAL A 584 -18.43 -18.88 1.81
CA VAL A 584 -19.07 -19.83 0.92
C VAL A 584 -19.21 -21.17 1.64
N SER A 585 -20.44 -21.67 1.71
CA SER A 585 -20.70 -23.05 2.13
C SER A 585 -20.48 -23.98 0.93
N ILE A 586 -19.76 -25.07 1.13
CA ILE A 586 -19.59 -26.14 0.13
C ILE A 586 -20.59 -27.26 0.49
N PRO A 587 -21.29 -27.85 -0.50
CA PRO A 587 -22.21 -28.95 -0.23
C PRO A 587 -21.54 -30.10 0.50
N SER A 588 -22.26 -30.72 1.45
CA SER A 588 -21.76 -31.88 2.19
C SER A 588 -21.30 -32.99 1.26
N SER A 589 -22.02 -33.24 0.15
CA SER A 589 -21.62 -34.21 -0.87
C SER A 589 -20.27 -33.91 -1.52
N GLN A 590 -19.96 -32.63 -1.76
CA GLN A 590 -18.66 -32.24 -2.30
C GLN A 590 -17.55 -32.29 -1.22
N LEU A 591 -17.86 -31.94 0.04
CA LEU A 591 -16.91 -32.09 1.15
C LEU A 591 -16.57 -33.57 1.39
N GLU A 592 -17.54 -34.47 1.27
CA GLU A 592 -17.32 -35.92 1.32
C GLU A 592 -16.38 -36.40 0.20
N GLU A 593 -16.60 -35.96 -1.05
CA GLU A 593 -15.68 -36.27 -2.15
C GLU A 593 -14.27 -35.73 -1.91
N VAL A 594 -14.13 -34.54 -1.30
CA VAL A 594 -12.82 -33.99 -0.88
C VAL A 594 -12.17 -34.85 0.19
N ALA A 595 -12.91 -35.23 1.23
CA ALA A 595 -12.40 -36.08 2.30
C ALA A 595 -11.93 -37.44 1.78
N LEU A 596 -12.73 -38.07 0.92
CA LEU A 596 -12.41 -39.36 0.33
C LEU A 596 -11.22 -39.24 -0.63
N GLY A 597 -11.16 -38.19 -1.45
CA GLY A 597 -10.02 -37.96 -2.33
C GLY A 597 -8.72 -37.69 -1.60
N LEU A 598 -8.76 -36.94 -0.49
CA LEU A 598 -7.60 -36.73 0.39
C LEU A 598 -7.15 -38.05 1.01
N HIS A 599 -8.08 -38.85 1.52
CA HIS A 599 -7.77 -40.16 2.10
C HIS A 599 -7.13 -41.11 1.08
N GLU A 600 -7.69 -41.18 -0.14
CA GLU A 600 -7.20 -42.00 -1.25
C GLU A 600 -5.82 -41.56 -1.76
N SER A 601 -5.49 -40.26 -1.70
CA SER A 601 -4.17 -39.74 -2.12
C SER A 601 -3.01 -40.23 -1.24
N THR A 602 -3.32 -40.75 -0.05
CA THR A 602 -2.37 -41.16 1.00
C THR A 602 -1.51 -40.03 1.60
N VAL A 603 -1.62 -38.81 1.10
CA VAL A 603 -0.97 -37.61 1.65
C VAL A 603 -1.60 -37.22 2.99
N ARG A 604 -0.79 -36.75 3.94
CA ARG A 604 -1.29 -36.24 5.22
C ARG A 604 -1.93 -34.88 5.02
N PHE A 605 -2.95 -34.54 5.79
CA PHE A 605 -3.62 -33.25 5.59
C PHE A 605 -4.10 -32.59 6.87
N PHE A 606 -4.13 -31.27 6.83
CA PHE A 606 -4.64 -30.42 7.90
C PHE A 606 -5.83 -29.64 7.36
N TRP A 607 -7.01 -29.83 7.92
CA TRP A 607 -8.25 -29.27 7.38
C TRP A 607 -8.98 -28.40 8.39
N VAL A 608 -9.28 -27.15 8.01
CA VAL A 608 -10.23 -26.27 8.73
C VAL A 608 -11.68 -26.49 8.28
N ALA A 609 -12.56 -26.93 9.19
CA ALA A 609 -14.00 -27.13 8.97
C ALA A 609 -14.85 -26.47 10.08
N ARG A 610 -15.64 -25.44 9.76
CA ARG A 610 -16.12 -24.43 10.72
C ARG A 610 -17.04 -24.90 11.85
N ASP A 611 -17.93 -25.85 11.60
CA ASP A 611 -18.88 -26.33 12.60
C ASP A 611 -18.46 -27.71 13.13
N SER A 612 -18.73 -27.94 14.43
CA SER A 612 -18.29 -29.15 15.11
C SER A 612 -18.91 -30.43 14.55
N ALA A 613 -20.13 -30.35 14.00
CA ALA A 613 -20.78 -31.51 13.39
C ALA A 613 -20.05 -31.93 12.11
N THR A 614 -19.80 -30.98 11.21
CA THR A 614 -18.99 -31.20 10.00
C THR A 614 -17.57 -31.61 10.36
N THR A 615 -16.94 -31.00 11.37
CA THR A 615 -15.60 -31.38 11.85
C THR A 615 -15.53 -32.86 12.20
N ASN A 616 -16.49 -33.34 13.01
CA ASN A 616 -16.52 -34.74 13.45
C ASN A 616 -16.74 -35.71 12.29
N ILE A 617 -17.67 -35.39 11.39
CA ILE A 617 -17.96 -36.22 10.20
C ILE A 617 -16.73 -36.30 9.30
N LEU A 618 -16.11 -35.16 9.00
CA LEU A 618 -14.92 -35.12 8.16
C LEU A 618 -13.73 -35.81 8.83
N GLN A 619 -13.54 -35.66 10.14
CA GLN A 619 -12.47 -36.35 10.87
C GLN A 619 -12.65 -37.88 10.81
N GLN A 620 -13.90 -38.37 10.91
CA GLN A 620 -14.20 -39.80 10.78
C GLN A 620 -13.87 -40.34 9.38
N ILE A 621 -14.20 -39.59 8.32
CA ILE A 621 -13.85 -39.97 6.94
C ILE A 621 -12.33 -39.88 6.71
N SER A 622 -11.69 -38.88 7.31
CA SER A 622 -10.27 -38.58 7.14
C SER A 622 -9.34 -39.62 7.77
N GLY A 623 -9.78 -40.22 8.88
CA GLY A 623 -8.99 -41.21 9.62
C GLY A 623 -7.78 -40.61 10.33
N ASP A 624 -6.70 -41.39 10.44
CA ASP A 624 -5.46 -41.07 11.15
C ASP A 624 -4.49 -40.18 10.35
N LYS A 625 -4.68 -40.08 9.02
CA LYS A 625 -3.85 -39.27 8.12
C LYS A 625 -4.19 -37.78 8.14
N GLY A 626 -5.36 -37.41 8.67
CA GLY A 626 -5.88 -36.05 8.65
C GLY A 626 -6.12 -35.50 10.04
N LEU A 627 -5.80 -34.23 10.25
CA LEU A 627 -6.24 -33.47 11.42
C LEU A 627 -7.26 -32.41 10.99
N VAL A 628 -8.50 -32.52 11.48
CA VAL A 628 -9.58 -31.58 11.20
C VAL A 628 -9.83 -30.71 12.41
N VAL A 629 -9.80 -29.38 12.23
CA VAL A 629 -9.99 -28.38 13.29
C VAL A 629 -11.06 -27.37 12.92
N PRO A 630 -11.78 -26.78 13.89
CA PRO A 630 -12.80 -25.77 13.59
C PRO A 630 -12.22 -24.44 13.10
N TRP A 631 -10.99 -24.14 13.50
CA TRP A 631 -10.29 -22.89 13.18
C TRP A 631 -8.78 -23.06 13.39
N CYS A 632 -7.96 -22.27 12.69
CA CYS A 632 -6.53 -22.14 12.95
C CYS A 632 -6.01 -20.75 12.56
N ASN A 633 -4.81 -20.41 13.02
CA ASN A 633 -4.05 -19.30 12.45
C ASN A 633 -3.48 -19.71 11.08
N GLN A 634 -4.26 -19.48 10.02
CA GLN A 634 -3.97 -19.95 8.66
C GLN A 634 -2.58 -19.54 8.17
N LEU A 635 -2.16 -18.28 8.36
CA LEU A 635 -0.85 -17.84 7.89
C LEU A 635 0.30 -18.55 8.64
N LYS A 636 0.18 -18.73 9.97
CA LYS A 636 1.17 -19.51 10.74
C LYS A 636 1.22 -20.97 10.26
N VAL A 637 0.07 -21.59 9.98
CA VAL A 637 0.00 -22.94 9.42
C VAL A 637 0.64 -23.00 8.03
N LEU A 638 0.28 -22.10 7.10
CA LEU A 638 0.87 -22.05 5.76
C LEU A 638 2.38 -21.84 5.78
N CYS A 639 2.91 -21.09 6.74
CA CYS A 639 4.36 -20.89 6.93
C CYS A 639 5.07 -22.08 7.60
N HIS A 640 4.32 -23.08 8.07
CA HIS A 640 4.90 -24.21 8.78
C HIS A 640 5.68 -25.14 7.83
N PRO A 641 6.90 -25.61 8.19
CA PRO A 641 7.76 -26.38 7.27
C PRO A 641 7.16 -27.70 6.76
N SER A 642 6.20 -28.28 7.48
CA SER A 642 5.53 -29.51 7.05
C SER A 642 4.46 -29.30 5.98
N ILE A 643 3.93 -28.08 5.80
CA ILE A 643 2.98 -27.78 4.74
C ILE A 643 3.69 -27.81 3.38
N GLY A 644 3.21 -28.67 2.49
CA GLY A 644 3.72 -28.81 1.13
C GLY A 644 2.75 -28.30 0.06
N GLY A 645 1.48 -28.08 0.37
CA GLY A 645 0.48 -27.65 -0.60
C GLY A 645 -0.77 -27.12 0.09
N PHE A 646 -1.60 -26.38 -0.66
CA PHE A 646 -2.82 -25.79 -0.16
C PHE A 646 -4.02 -26.05 -1.08
N LEU A 647 -4.98 -26.86 -0.64
CA LEU A 647 -6.29 -26.98 -1.27
C LEU A 647 -7.20 -25.83 -0.82
N SER A 648 -7.53 -24.95 -1.76
CA SER A 648 -8.17 -23.67 -1.46
C SER A 648 -9.31 -23.32 -2.40
N HIS A 649 -10.34 -22.65 -1.86
CA HIS A 649 -11.35 -21.97 -2.67
C HIS A 649 -10.83 -20.75 -3.45
N CYS A 650 -9.56 -20.38 -3.26
CA CYS A 650 -8.88 -19.29 -3.97
C CYS A 650 -9.46 -17.90 -3.71
N GLY A 651 -10.06 -17.66 -2.53
CA GLY A 651 -10.36 -16.30 -2.09
C GLY A 651 -9.09 -15.47 -1.90
N TRP A 652 -9.14 -14.18 -2.25
CA TRP A 652 -7.95 -13.35 -2.42
C TRP A 652 -7.01 -13.28 -1.21
N ASN A 653 -7.53 -13.15 0.01
CA ASN A 653 -6.69 -13.12 1.21
C ASN A 653 -5.91 -14.44 1.40
N SER A 654 -6.57 -15.59 1.23
CA SER A 654 -5.92 -16.90 1.32
C SER A 654 -4.88 -17.10 0.21
N THR A 655 -5.13 -16.56 -0.98
CA THR A 655 -4.16 -16.56 -2.09
C THR A 655 -2.92 -15.74 -1.73
N LEU A 656 -3.09 -14.54 -1.17
CA LEU A 656 -1.96 -13.71 -0.72
C LEU A 656 -1.18 -14.36 0.42
N GLU A 657 -1.85 -15.03 1.36
CA GLU A 657 -1.18 -15.78 2.45
C GLU A 657 -0.35 -16.96 1.89
N ALA A 658 -0.88 -17.68 0.90
CA ALA A 658 -0.16 -18.78 0.24
C ALA A 658 1.05 -18.28 -0.56
N VAL A 659 0.90 -17.15 -1.28
CA VAL A 659 1.99 -16.46 -1.95
C VAL A 659 3.07 -16.03 -0.96
N PHE A 660 2.68 -15.45 0.18
CA PHE A 660 3.62 -15.03 1.23
C PHE A 660 4.34 -16.20 1.91
N ALA A 661 3.71 -17.37 1.98
CA ALA A 661 4.32 -18.60 2.47
C ALA A 661 5.15 -19.33 1.39
N GLY A 662 4.88 -19.06 0.11
CA GLY A 662 5.48 -19.77 -1.02
C GLY A 662 4.99 -21.20 -1.14
N VAL A 663 3.70 -21.43 -0.90
CA VAL A 663 3.06 -22.75 -0.94
C VAL A 663 2.24 -22.89 -2.22
N PRO A 664 2.45 -23.95 -3.03
CA PRO A 664 1.62 -24.23 -4.21
C PRO A 664 0.16 -24.49 -3.87
N ILE A 665 -0.75 -24.15 -4.79
CA ILE A 665 -2.20 -24.18 -4.54
C ILE A 665 -2.89 -25.22 -5.43
N LEU A 666 -3.65 -26.13 -4.81
CA LEU A 666 -4.67 -26.91 -5.50
C LEU A 666 -5.97 -26.10 -5.50
N ALA A 667 -6.34 -25.58 -6.66
CA ALA A 667 -7.33 -24.54 -6.79
C ALA A 667 -8.74 -25.10 -6.99
N PHE A 668 -9.67 -24.75 -6.10
CA PHE A 668 -11.07 -25.20 -6.08
C PHE A 668 -12.04 -24.01 -6.06
N PRO A 669 -12.18 -23.24 -7.14
CA PRO A 669 -13.00 -22.02 -7.11
C PRO A 669 -14.49 -22.37 -6.97
N VAL A 670 -15.24 -21.56 -6.23
CA VAL A 670 -16.70 -21.68 -6.11
C VAL A 670 -17.43 -20.58 -6.88
N GLY A 671 -16.95 -19.33 -6.83
CA GLY A 671 -17.54 -18.24 -7.62
C GLY A 671 -16.93 -16.86 -7.34
N TRP A 672 -17.57 -15.80 -7.85
CA TRP A 672 -17.08 -14.42 -7.70
C TRP A 672 -15.68 -14.23 -8.32
N ASP A 673 -14.78 -13.52 -7.65
CA ASP A 673 -13.39 -13.27 -8.06
C ASP A 673 -12.56 -14.55 -8.13
N GLN A 674 -12.96 -15.62 -7.44
CA GLN A 674 -12.18 -16.85 -7.31
C GLN A 674 -11.84 -17.48 -8.66
N LEU A 675 -12.71 -17.38 -9.66
CA LEU A 675 -12.42 -17.90 -10.99
C LEU A 675 -11.25 -17.19 -11.67
N VAL A 676 -11.20 -15.85 -11.58
CA VAL A 676 -10.06 -15.06 -12.04
C VAL A 676 -8.82 -15.39 -11.21
N ASN A 677 -8.97 -15.58 -9.90
CA ASN A 677 -7.85 -15.93 -9.03
C ASN A 677 -7.24 -17.28 -9.44
N VAL A 678 -8.06 -18.26 -9.83
CA VAL A 678 -7.57 -19.56 -10.29
C VAL A 678 -6.82 -19.47 -11.60
N HIS A 679 -7.29 -18.66 -12.55
CA HIS A 679 -6.54 -18.38 -13.77
C HIS A 679 -5.16 -17.77 -13.45
N LEU A 680 -5.11 -16.78 -12.56
CA LEU A 680 -3.84 -16.19 -12.11
C LEU A 680 -2.92 -17.26 -11.48
N ILE A 681 -3.45 -18.11 -10.61
CA ILE A 681 -2.70 -19.14 -9.89
C ILE A 681 -2.14 -20.21 -10.83
N ALA A 682 -2.98 -20.78 -11.70
CA ALA A 682 -2.65 -21.95 -12.50
C ALA A 682 -1.98 -21.60 -13.83
N ASP A 683 -2.46 -20.56 -14.52
CA ASP A 683 -2.08 -20.28 -15.90
C ASP A 683 -1.00 -19.19 -15.98
N GLU A 684 -1.15 -18.11 -15.21
CA GLU A 684 -0.26 -16.94 -15.26
C GLU A 684 0.98 -17.13 -14.36
N TRP A 685 0.77 -17.30 -13.06
CA TRP A 685 1.84 -17.50 -12.09
C TRP A 685 2.41 -18.91 -12.12
N ARG A 686 1.59 -19.89 -12.52
CA ARG A 686 1.93 -21.32 -12.58
C ARG A 686 2.44 -21.84 -11.25
N ILE A 687 1.72 -21.53 -10.18
CA ILE A 687 2.00 -21.98 -8.80
C ILE A 687 0.96 -22.97 -8.30
N GLY A 688 0.13 -23.53 -9.18
CA GLY A 688 -0.97 -24.38 -8.76
C GLY A 688 -1.65 -25.15 -9.89
N ILE A 689 -2.56 -26.02 -9.48
CA ILE A 689 -3.35 -26.88 -10.38
C ILE A 689 -4.82 -26.48 -10.28
N ASN A 690 -5.47 -26.31 -11.43
CA ASN A 690 -6.88 -25.93 -11.51
C ASN A 690 -7.81 -27.16 -11.50
N LEU A 691 -8.57 -27.38 -10.41
CA LEU A 691 -9.57 -28.47 -10.34
C LEU A 691 -10.90 -28.12 -11.03
N ARG A 692 -11.11 -26.89 -11.48
CA ARG A 692 -12.35 -26.48 -12.19
C ARG A 692 -12.58 -27.33 -13.44
N GLU A 693 -11.51 -27.63 -14.18
CA GLU A 693 -11.58 -28.42 -15.42
C GLU A 693 -11.97 -29.88 -15.18
N GLN A 694 -11.95 -30.33 -13.92
CA GLN A 694 -12.29 -31.69 -13.50
C GLN A 694 -13.72 -31.80 -12.94
N ARG A 695 -14.53 -30.73 -13.01
CA ARG A 695 -15.94 -30.76 -12.63
C ARG A 695 -16.74 -31.60 -13.62
N ARG A 696 -17.48 -32.57 -13.12
CA ARG A 696 -18.41 -33.38 -13.93
C ARG A 696 -19.64 -32.57 -14.30
N GLU A 697 -20.53 -33.17 -15.10
CA GLU A 697 -21.81 -32.58 -15.51
C GLU A 697 -22.74 -32.20 -14.35
N ASP A 698 -22.59 -32.83 -13.18
CA ASP A 698 -23.29 -32.52 -11.94
C ASP A 698 -22.62 -31.39 -11.13
N GLY A 699 -21.54 -30.79 -11.66
CA GLY A 699 -20.77 -29.73 -11.02
C GLY A 699 -19.82 -30.20 -9.92
N VAL A 700 -19.81 -31.51 -9.61
CA VAL A 700 -19.00 -32.11 -8.56
C VAL A 700 -17.63 -32.48 -9.12
N VAL A 701 -16.58 -32.19 -8.35
CA VAL A 701 -15.24 -32.76 -8.60
C VAL A 701 -15.15 -34.07 -7.84
N SER A 702 -14.85 -35.15 -8.56
CA SER A 702 -14.77 -36.50 -7.97
C SER A 702 -13.55 -36.65 -7.06
N ARG A 703 -13.67 -37.54 -6.08
CA ARG A 703 -12.57 -37.97 -5.21
C ARG A 703 -11.34 -38.43 -6.00
N ALA A 704 -11.54 -39.07 -7.15
CA ALA A 704 -10.45 -39.51 -8.02
C ALA A 704 -9.67 -38.32 -8.60
N ALA A 705 -10.38 -37.27 -9.06
CA ALA A 705 -9.73 -36.05 -9.54
C ALA A 705 -9.03 -35.29 -8.41
N ILE A 706 -9.64 -35.24 -7.22
CA ILE A 706 -9.01 -34.66 -6.02
C ILE A 706 -7.75 -35.43 -5.63
N SER A 707 -7.83 -36.76 -5.55
CA SER A 707 -6.70 -37.64 -5.21
C SER A 707 -5.56 -37.47 -6.22
N ALA A 708 -5.85 -37.47 -7.52
CA ALA A 708 -4.85 -37.24 -8.56
C ALA A 708 -4.21 -35.84 -8.45
N GLY A 709 -5.01 -34.80 -8.23
CA GLY A 709 -4.50 -33.43 -8.05
C GLY A 709 -3.63 -33.26 -6.82
N VAL A 710 -4.03 -33.85 -5.68
CA VAL A 710 -3.25 -33.87 -4.44
C VAL A 710 -1.94 -34.61 -4.65
N THR A 711 -2.00 -35.81 -5.23
CA THR A 711 -0.81 -36.64 -5.51
C THR A 711 0.17 -35.89 -6.40
N LYS A 712 -0.30 -35.31 -7.51
CA LYS A 712 0.55 -34.54 -8.43
C LYS A 712 1.18 -33.32 -7.76
N LEU A 713 0.41 -32.50 -7.03
CA LEU A 713 0.95 -31.29 -6.38
C LEU A 713 1.99 -31.62 -5.30
N MET A 714 1.84 -32.77 -4.64
CA MET A 714 2.64 -33.17 -3.49
C MET A 714 3.82 -34.08 -3.84
N ASP A 715 3.91 -34.55 -5.09
CA ASP A 715 5.03 -35.36 -5.56
C ASP A 715 6.29 -34.49 -5.72
N LEU A 716 7.31 -34.75 -4.92
CA LEU A 716 8.60 -34.03 -4.98
C LEU A 716 9.55 -34.58 -6.06
N GLY A 717 9.19 -35.70 -6.70
CA GLY A 717 9.88 -36.25 -7.87
C GLY A 717 9.31 -35.77 -9.21
N ASP A 718 8.13 -35.15 -9.21
CA ASP A 718 7.48 -34.63 -10.41
C ASP A 718 8.04 -33.26 -10.82
N GLY A 719 8.37 -33.10 -12.10
CA GLY A 719 8.98 -31.87 -12.64
C GLY A 719 8.06 -30.65 -12.58
N ASP A 720 6.76 -30.83 -12.85
CA ASP A 720 5.78 -29.73 -12.79
C ASP A 720 5.59 -29.25 -11.34
N SER A 721 5.51 -30.19 -10.39
CA SER A 721 5.45 -29.91 -8.94
C SER A 721 6.66 -29.11 -8.45
N LEU A 722 7.88 -29.51 -8.87
CA LEU A 722 9.10 -28.78 -8.53
C LEU A 722 9.11 -27.37 -9.12
N GLU A 723 8.65 -27.19 -10.36
CA GLU A 723 8.56 -25.87 -10.99
C GLU A 723 7.51 -24.97 -10.30
N MET A 724 6.34 -25.51 -9.94
CA MET A 724 5.33 -24.76 -9.18
C MET A 724 5.87 -24.27 -7.84
N ARG A 725 6.65 -25.11 -7.13
CA ARG A 725 7.31 -24.74 -5.87
C ARG A 725 8.38 -23.67 -6.07
N ARG A 726 9.19 -23.80 -7.13
CA ARG A 726 10.22 -22.81 -7.49
C ARG A 726 9.57 -21.43 -7.71
N ARG A 727 8.50 -21.38 -8.50
CA ARG A 727 7.73 -20.14 -8.77
C ARG A 727 7.04 -19.59 -7.53
N ALA A 728 6.44 -20.45 -6.70
CA ALA A 728 5.83 -20.04 -5.44
C ALA A 728 6.89 -19.44 -4.49
N ALA A 729 8.10 -19.98 -4.46
CA ALA A 729 9.23 -19.42 -3.71
C ALA A 729 9.66 -18.04 -4.25
N GLU A 730 9.72 -17.85 -5.57
CA GLU A 730 10.02 -16.53 -6.17
C GLU A 730 8.98 -15.48 -5.78
N LEU A 731 7.68 -15.83 -5.86
CA LEU A 731 6.60 -14.93 -5.46
C LEU A 731 6.60 -14.64 -3.96
N ARG A 732 7.01 -15.60 -3.12
CA ARG A 732 7.24 -15.34 -1.68
C ARG A 732 8.29 -14.27 -1.47
N GLU A 733 9.44 -14.37 -2.12
CA GLU A 733 10.52 -13.39 -1.94
C GLU A 733 10.10 -12.01 -2.45
N ALA A 734 9.38 -11.94 -3.59
CA ALA A 734 8.80 -10.69 -4.09
C ALA A 734 7.79 -10.09 -3.10
N SER A 735 6.88 -10.92 -2.58
CA SER A 735 5.85 -10.54 -1.61
C SER A 735 6.44 -9.97 -0.32
N ARG A 736 7.45 -10.63 0.24
CA ARG A 736 8.16 -10.19 1.44
C ARG A 736 9.00 -8.93 1.20
N SER A 737 9.61 -8.82 0.02
CA SER A 737 10.41 -7.63 -0.34
C SER A 737 9.53 -6.39 -0.57
N ALA A 738 8.31 -6.55 -1.09
CA ALA A 738 7.39 -5.45 -1.37
C ALA A 738 7.03 -4.62 -0.11
N ILE A 739 6.92 -5.29 1.05
CA ILE A 739 6.53 -4.67 2.32
C ILE A 739 7.71 -4.18 3.17
N GLN A 740 8.95 -4.59 2.84
CA GLN A 740 10.14 -4.12 3.54
C GLN A 740 10.37 -2.63 3.26
N GLU A 741 11.17 -1.98 4.11
CA GLU A 741 11.56 -0.58 3.91
C GLU A 741 12.21 -0.42 2.53
N GLY A 742 11.72 0.56 1.77
CA GLY A 742 12.13 0.76 0.38
C GLY A 742 11.47 -0.17 -0.64
N GLY A 743 10.64 -1.15 -0.24
CA GLY A 743 9.84 -2.01 -1.13
C GLY A 743 8.71 -1.28 -1.87
N SER A 744 8.10 -1.93 -2.86
CA SER A 744 7.05 -1.33 -3.70
C SER A 744 5.83 -0.87 -2.90
N SER A 745 5.25 -1.77 -2.09
CA SER A 745 4.10 -1.48 -1.24
C SER A 745 4.43 -0.50 -0.13
N TRP A 746 5.62 -0.61 0.47
CA TRP A 746 6.10 0.37 1.45
C TRP A 746 6.16 1.79 0.86
N ARG A 747 6.75 1.94 -0.34
CA ARG A 747 6.81 3.24 -1.04
C ARG A 747 5.42 3.74 -1.42
N SER A 748 4.55 2.85 -1.88
CA SER A 748 3.19 3.18 -2.28
C SER A 748 2.35 3.69 -1.10
N LEU A 749 2.37 2.97 0.03
CA LEU A 749 1.71 3.38 1.28
C LEU A 749 2.24 4.73 1.79
N ASN A 750 3.56 4.92 1.81
CA ASN A 750 4.16 6.19 2.22
C ASN A 750 3.82 7.32 1.22
N SER A 751 3.62 7.02 -0.06
CA SER A 751 3.13 7.99 -1.02
C SER A 751 1.68 8.39 -0.73
N PHE A 752 0.81 7.42 -0.45
CA PHE A 752 -0.57 7.66 -0.04
C PHE A 752 -0.64 8.56 1.21
N VAL A 753 0.12 8.24 2.25
CA VAL A 753 0.21 9.04 3.48
C VAL A 753 0.72 10.46 3.17
N ARG A 754 1.75 10.61 2.34
CA ARG A 754 2.24 11.94 1.93
C ARG A 754 1.20 12.75 1.17
N ASP A 755 0.36 12.10 0.37
CA ASP A 755 -0.68 12.77 -0.40
C ASP A 755 -1.85 13.22 0.48
N ILE A 756 -2.19 12.46 1.53
CA ILE A 756 -3.07 12.93 2.61
C ILE A 756 -2.43 14.15 3.29
N ILE A 757 -1.17 14.06 3.72
CA ILE A 757 -0.46 15.13 4.44
C ILE A 757 -0.44 16.43 3.64
N LYS A 758 -0.25 16.34 2.33
CA LYS A 758 -0.17 17.50 1.42
C LYS A 758 -1.54 18.00 0.95
N GLY A 759 -2.64 17.40 1.39
CA GLY A 759 -4.00 17.75 0.95
C GLY A 759 -4.22 17.51 -0.55
N ARG A 760 -3.41 16.65 -1.19
CA ARG A 760 -3.54 16.34 -2.63
C ARG A 760 -4.78 15.50 -2.93
N LEU A 761 -5.29 14.84 -1.90
CA LEU A 761 -6.54 14.08 -1.95
C LEU A 761 -7.73 14.95 -1.54
N ASN A 762 -7.59 16.25 -1.29
CA ASN A 762 -8.73 17.08 -0.90
C ASN A 762 -9.74 17.19 -2.04
N VAL A 763 -11.03 17.22 -1.70
CA VAL A 763 -12.10 17.49 -2.66
C VAL A 763 -11.87 18.90 -3.21
N ALA A 764 -11.85 19.06 -4.53
CA ALA A 764 -11.73 20.39 -5.14
C ALA A 764 -12.89 21.25 -4.64
N ASN A 765 -12.59 22.40 -4.03
CA ASN A 765 -13.61 23.37 -3.64
C ASN A 765 -14.30 23.84 -4.92
N THR A 766 -15.51 23.36 -5.18
CA THR A 766 -16.45 24.01 -6.09
C THR A 766 -17.01 25.23 -5.36
N GLU A 767 -16.20 26.27 -5.21
CA GLU A 767 -16.66 27.60 -4.85
C GLU A 767 -16.24 28.59 -5.94
N THR A 768 -17.23 29.37 -6.40
CA THR A 768 -17.16 30.52 -7.32
C THR A 768 -16.94 30.28 -8.82
N THR A 769 -18.01 29.86 -9.49
CA THR A 769 -18.49 30.58 -10.68
C THR A 769 -19.96 30.92 -10.46
N GLN A 770 -20.21 32.12 -9.92
CA GLN A 770 -21.47 32.85 -10.10
C GLN A 770 -21.36 33.70 -11.37
#